data_AF-A0A4P8RD11-F1
#
_entry.id   AF-A0A4P8RD11-F1
#
_cell.length_a   1.000
_cell.length_b   1.000
_cell.length_c   1.000
_cell.angle_alpha   90.00
_cell.angle_beta   90.00
_cell.angle_gamma   90.00
#
_symmetry.space_group_name_H-M   'P 1'
#
loop_
_entity.id
_entity.type
_entity.pdbx_description
1 polymer ?
#
loop_
_entity_poly.entity_id
_entity_poly.type
_entity_poly.pdbx_seq_one_letter_code
_entity_poly.pdbx_strand_id
1 'polypeptide(L)'
;MSNNSTPSTAWVTLFCVFLLTLASALAAPGSKTAIAPNKTAEVAAVAAGPAGVKARPSLVGAITIEWKAVAGATRYIIAYSLSGDKNYTELATINGTAAATVYSFRNEGLGANETYYYKVKAVTGSGETDYSTPVMATTHAAAKVFNIMPFGDSNTHGTRSGDSRPVSERVAYRKFLYDLLNNAQVKFNYVGSEKSGSAFMADDENAGFPGARTMDLLALLKNGSYQNQGGETISRGAAGRYLDEYSPDMLLVHLGTNGGQYGVTDSDQAIAEMSTILDEVDAYEARANKEVTVVLARIISRIPNPNDPQAIPLTTKFNEKLEAMASKRIAEKSDRIVMVDMENEAGIVYNYTTQGGDMDDPLHPGTTGYQKMANQWFKVMKPLLEPATVDNRTPETTIASKPEANTNSRTATFQFSSNESKVIYELSYNGGTFAVTSNPVTFDNLADGTYTIAVRAVDAAGNIDATPATYTWTVDTKAPEAPVFTKITEDRGVYADDQITSDNTLLLSGTAEAGAVVTILEKIRGQVGTARAAANRTLSFSYESTALPEGTYHFSAKAQDAAGNQSQPGSEFKVTVDLTAPTVAISSGEAGPVKNAFTVEVKLSEEVFGLEASDFTVSNGTLHNLRAVDKLTYTATITPTSGREAVVAVSLATGKATDLAGNGNAASNKLETAYDDIAPSGYAVQFLTDLIDVTNLETAGIGVTGAEVGATYYFTITSSNGGEEITGSASATARNFTIASLSLRTLMDGTLTVTFYQVDAAGNKGREVTAGVRKVTRNVVEVKEIPALTVPFRTTYESLTLPEQVEVTYANGEKENLSINWERGNYNGLVAGAYNLSGELVLKPNSMNTDNRKAQIKVVVEPNQAPTVLNLSADTFEPDAKDNEIIGAFSTTDPDDDAHSYELVSGEGDANNDRFEIRGNELHLKSNRGLSGITSFVIRVRSTDPSNNSIEQTFTLIKSIYHPETKLKIVNAFTPDNDGVNDTWTVPELRFYNDVDIQVFDRAGIRLFHTTNPEEGWDGRGQNGQVQQGSYLFIIQVKDINLVQKGVLTVLK
;
A
#
# COMPACT_ATOMS: atom_id res chain seq x y z
N MET A 1 -53.97 -43.04 -2.62
CA MET A 1 -54.14 -43.91 -3.81
C MET A 1 -53.22 -43.34 -4.87
N SER A 2 -52.00 -43.85 -5.06
CA SER A 2 -51.61 -45.17 -5.62
C SER A 2 -51.49 -45.16 -7.15
N ASN A 3 -50.30 -44.73 -7.60
CA ASN A 3 -49.53 -45.17 -8.78
C ASN A 3 -50.13 -45.17 -10.20
N ASN A 4 -49.27 -44.75 -11.13
CA ASN A 4 -49.12 -45.18 -12.53
C ASN A 4 -50.16 -44.72 -13.59
N SER A 5 -49.76 -44.43 -14.84
CA SER A 5 -48.42 -44.14 -15.39
C SER A 5 -48.44 -43.68 -16.87
N THR A 6 -47.86 -42.50 -17.17
CA THR A 6 -47.03 -42.20 -18.40
C THR A 6 -47.68 -42.33 -19.81
N PRO A 7 -46.97 -42.03 -20.93
CA PRO A 7 -46.16 -40.83 -21.25
C PRO A 7 -46.41 -40.25 -22.68
N SER A 8 -45.85 -39.08 -22.99
CA SER A 8 -45.22 -38.84 -24.32
C SER A 8 -44.24 -37.64 -24.33
N THR A 9 -42.96 -37.95 -24.57
CA THR A 9 -41.92 -37.25 -25.38
C THR A 9 -42.09 -35.79 -25.87
N ALA A 10 -41.04 -34.97 -26.06
CA ALA A 10 -39.60 -35.01 -25.70
C ALA A 10 -38.87 -33.74 -26.25
N TRP A 11 -37.53 -33.67 -26.08
CA TRP A 11 -36.52 -32.81 -26.75
C TRP A 11 -36.30 -31.38 -26.18
N VAL A 12 -35.06 -30.89 -25.95
CA VAL A 12 -33.77 -31.60 -25.77
C VAL A 12 -32.75 -30.72 -24.97
N THR A 13 -32.23 -31.26 -23.85
CA THR A 13 -30.82 -31.31 -23.33
C THR A 13 -29.81 -30.14 -23.50
N LEU A 14 -28.65 -30.04 -22.83
CA LEU A 14 -27.66 -30.98 -22.21
C LEU A 14 -26.71 -30.08 -21.33
N PHE A 15 -26.04 -30.38 -20.20
CA PHE A 15 -25.92 -31.47 -19.21
C PHE A 15 -25.39 -30.83 -17.87
N CYS A 16 -25.45 -31.34 -16.62
CA CYS A 16 -25.67 -32.67 -16.03
C CYS A 16 -24.41 -33.60 -16.05
N VAL A 17 -24.11 -34.54 -15.12
CA VAL A 17 -24.66 -34.92 -13.79
C VAL A 17 -23.69 -35.92 -13.07
N PHE A 18 -24.06 -36.37 -11.86
CA PHE A 18 -23.51 -37.47 -11.02
C PHE A 18 -23.17 -38.85 -11.68
N LEU A 19 -22.07 -39.47 -11.19
CA LEU A 19 -21.84 -40.87 -10.70
C LEU A 19 -22.08 -42.18 -11.53
N LEU A 20 -21.18 -43.16 -11.26
CA LEU A 20 -21.26 -44.66 -11.34
C LEU A 20 -21.04 -45.46 -12.67
N THR A 21 -19.76 -45.68 -12.98
CA THR A 21 -19.06 -46.96 -13.35
C THR A 21 -19.51 -47.93 -14.48
N LEU A 22 -18.58 -48.08 -15.47
CA LEU A 22 -18.14 -49.29 -16.22
C LEU A 22 -19.10 -50.09 -17.14
N ALA A 23 -18.82 -50.09 -18.46
CA ALA A 23 -18.31 -51.26 -19.22
C ALA A 23 -17.88 -50.95 -20.69
N SER A 24 -16.75 -51.52 -21.09
CA SER A 24 -15.96 -51.44 -22.35
C SER A 24 -16.59 -51.77 -23.73
N ALA A 25 -16.04 -51.21 -24.84
CA ALA A 25 -15.51 -51.95 -26.03
C ALA A 25 -14.95 -51.07 -27.20
N LEU A 26 -13.71 -51.38 -27.67
CA LEU A 26 -13.07 -51.24 -29.03
C LEU A 26 -13.22 -49.94 -29.88
N ALA A 27 -12.29 -49.48 -30.73
CA ALA A 27 -10.93 -49.90 -31.20
C ALA A 27 -10.11 -48.60 -31.53
N ALA A 28 -8.79 -48.45 -31.31
CA ALA A 28 -7.57 -49.21 -31.72
C ALA A 28 -7.14 -48.97 -33.19
N PRO A 29 -5.83 -49.00 -33.57
CA PRO A 29 -4.64 -49.46 -32.82
C PRO A 29 -3.47 -48.44 -32.73
N GLY A 30 -2.40 -48.78 -31.98
CA GLY A 30 -1.19 -47.93 -31.85
C GLY A 30 -0.09 -48.47 -30.93
N SER A 31 0.41 -49.69 -31.19
CA SER A 31 1.62 -50.33 -30.61
C SER A 31 2.03 -50.03 -29.15
N LYS A 32 1.81 -50.99 -28.24
CA LYS A 32 2.61 -51.13 -27.01
C LYS A 32 3.77 -52.11 -27.23
N THR A 33 4.98 -51.71 -26.86
CA THR A 33 6.06 -52.60 -26.41
C THR A 33 6.44 -52.19 -24.98
N ALA A 34 6.83 -53.14 -24.14
CA ALA A 34 6.96 -52.93 -22.71
C ALA A 34 8.37 -52.52 -22.27
N ILE A 35 8.45 -51.59 -21.32
CA ILE A 35 9.62 -51.34 -20.47
C ILE A 35 9.12 -51.32 -19.00
N ALA A 36 10.01 -51.65 -18.07
CA ALA A 36 9.72 -51.98 -16.67
C ALA A 36 8.99 -50.88 -15.87
N PRO A 37 8.28 -51.23 -14.76
CA PRO A 37 7.75 -50.24 -13.83
C PRO A 37 8.88 -49.39 -13.26
N ASN A 38 8.79 -48.07 -13.43
CA ASN A 38 9.77 -47.14 -12.88
C ASN A 38 9.56 -47.02 -11.35
N LYS A 39 10.65 -46.81 -10.61
CA LYS A 39 10.63 -46.88 -9.14
C LYS A 39 9.63 -45.90 -8.52
N THR A 40 9.00 -46.32 -7.42
CA THR A 40 8.54 -45.40 -6.37
C THR A 40 9.70 -44.50 -5.97
N ALA A 41 9.53 -43.19 -6.06
CA ALA A 41 10.43 -42.26 -5.41
C ALA A 41 10.23 -42.41 -3.89
N GLU A 42 11.19 -43.05 -3.22
CA GLU A 42 11.26 -43.03 -1.76
C GLU A 42 11.46 -41.57 -1.34
N VAL A 43 10.50 -41.03 -0.57
CA VAL A 43 10.72 -39.77 0.15
C VAL A 43 11.85 -40.07 1.13
N ALA A 44 13.01 -39.46 0.90
CA ALA A 44 14.17 -39.66 1.78
C ALA A 44 13.76 -39.30 3.21
N ALA A 45 13.91 -40.25 4.13
CA ALA A 45 13.57 -40.03 5.53
C ALA A 45 14.40 -38.86 6.07
N VAL A 46 13.74 -37.84 6.61
CA VAL A 46 14.40 -36.71 7.26
C VAL A 46 15.31 -37.28 8.35
N ALA A 47 16.57 -36.88 8.34
CA ALA A 47 17.53 -37.38 9.31
C ALA A 47 17.14 -36.88 10.71
N ALA A 48 17.13 -37.78 11.68
CA ALA A 48 16.81 -37.46 13.06
C ALA A 48 17.79 -36.40 13.62
N GLY A 49 17.28 -35.53 14.50
CA GLY A 49 18.05 -34.41 15.03
C GLY A 49 19.28 -34.82 15.86
N PRO A 50 20.22 -33.88 16.08
CA PRO A 50 21.39 -34.04 16.93
C PRO A 50 21.13 -34.82 18.23
N ALA A 51 21.92 -35.87 18.45
CA ALA A 51 21.73 -36.79 19.56
C ALA A 51 22.45 -36.31 20.83
N GLY A 52 21.87 -36.62 21.99
CA GLY A 52 22.49 -36.35 23.30
C GLY A 52 22.61 -34.87 23.63
N VAL A 53 21.67 -34.04 23.16
CA VAL A 53 21.60 -32.62 23.53
C VAL A 53 21.41 -32.49 25.04
N LYS A 54 22.05 -31.48 25.65
CA LYS A 54 21.88 -31.09 27.05
C LYS A 54 21.87 -29.58 27.16
N ALA A 55 21.13 -29.03 28.11
CA ALA A 55 21.34 -27.68 28.61
C ALA A 55 21.87 -27.79 30.05
N ARG A 56 22.95 -27.08 30.37
CA ARG A 56 23.52 -27.00 31.71
C ARG A 56 23.49 -25.53 32.15
N PRO A 57 22.85 -25.18 33.28
CA PRO A 57 22.91 -23.82 33.78
C PRO A 57 24.31 -23.53 34.32
N SER A 58 24.89 -22.44 33.84
CA SER A 58 25.99 -21.79 34.51
C SER A 58 25.49 -21.22 35.83
N LEU A 59 26.33 -21.28 36.85
CA LEU A 59 26.01 -20.60 38.11
C LEU A 59 26.21 -19.08 38.00
N VAL A 60 26.75 -18.57 36.88
CA VAL A 60 27.04 -17.16 36.55
C VAL A 60 26.21 -16.64 35.35
N GLY A 61 24.89 -16.48 35.49
CA GLY A 61 24.06 -15.76 34.51
C GLY A 61 24.03 -16.30 33.06
N ALA A 62 24.31 -17.59 32.84
CA ALA A 62 24.42 -18.20 31.50
C ALA A 62 23.91 -19.65 31.47
N ILE A 63 23.70 -20.21 30.28
CA ILE A 63 23.38 -21.63 30.05
C ILE A 63 24.22 -22.16 28.88
N THR A 64 24.96 -23.26 29.07
CA THR A 64 25.64 -23.97 27.97
C THR A 64 24.76 -25.09 27.41
N ILE A 65 24.55 -25.08 26.10
CA ILE A 65 23.90 -26.12 25.32
C ILE A 65 25.00 -26.99 24.69
N GLU A 66 24.96 -28.30 24.89
CA GLU A 66 25.94 -29.30 24.41
C GLU A 66 25.24 -30.31 23.50
N TRP A 67 25.83 -30.74 22.37
CA TRP A 67 25.27 -31.81 21.51
C TRP A 67 26.35 -32.61 20.77
N LYS A 68 26.03 -33.83 20.33
CA LYS A 68 26.96 -34.65 19.51
C LYS A 68 26.97 -34.22 18.06
N ALA A 69 28.13 -34.38 17.42
CA ALA A 69 28.30 -34.13 15.99
C ALA A 69 27.37 -34.99 15.11
N VAL A 70 26.79 -34.39 14.09
CA VAL A 70 26.03 -35.06 13.02
C VAL A 70 26.92 -35.19 11.78
N ALA A 71 27.01 -36.39 11.21
CA ALA A 71 27.85 -36.66 10.05
C ALA A 71 27.39 -35.84 8.83
N GLY A 72 28.33 -35.14 8.17
CA GLY A 72 28.03 -34.31 7.00
C GLY A 72 27.32 -32.98 7.30
N ALA A 73 27.22 -32.58 8.58
CA ALA A 73 26.70 -31.27 8.96
C ALA A 73 27.70 -30.14 8.65
N THR A 74 27.24 -29.11 7.93
CA THR A 74 28.00 -27.89 7.63
C THR A 74 27.77 -26.79 8.66
N ARG A 75 26.63 -26.82 9.34
CA ARG A 75 26.28 -25.94 10.47
C ARG A 75 25.18 -26.57 11.33
N TYR A 76 25.04 -26.07 12.56
CA TYR A 76 23.96 -26.38 13.49
C TYR A 76 23.18 -25.10 13.79
N ILE A 77 21.89 -25.24 14.02
CA ILE A 77 21.01 -24.13 14.41
C ILE A 77 20.41 -24.47 15.76
N ILE A 78 20.73 -23.66 16.77
CA ILE A 78 20.13 -23.72 18.10
C ILE A 78 18.90 -22.82 18.11
N ALA A 79 17.81 -23.31 18.68
CA ALA A 79 16.61 -22.51 18.95
C ALA A 79 16.24 -22.59 20.43
N TYR A 80 15.68 -21.50 20.97
CA TYR A 80 15.25 -21.38 22.36
C TYR A 80 13.76 -21.07 22.50
N SER A 81 13.20 -21.35 23.67
CA SER A 81 11.86 -20.95 24.10
C SER A 81 11.81 -20.75 25.62
N LEU A 82 10.78 -20.06 26.10
CA LEU A 82 10.44 -19.91 27.52
C LEU A 82 9.18 -20.69 27.91
N SER A 83 8.39 -21.19 26.94
CA SER A 83 7.07 -21.80 27.16
C SER A 83 7.04 -23.33 27.08
N GLY A 84 8.17 -23.99 27.32
CA GLY A 84 8.32 -25.42 27.10
C GLY A 84 8.59 -25.75 25.63
N ASP A 85 8.03 -26.87 25.17
CA ASP A 85 8.32 -27.47 23.86
C ASP A 85 7.65 -26.74 22.66
N LYS A 86 7.30 -25.46 22.82
CA LYS A 86 6.58 -24.62 21.84
C LYS A 86 7.34 -23.33 21.54
N ASN A 87 6.90 -22.55 20.55
CA ASN A 87 7.33 -21.17 20.30
C ASN A 87 8.85 -20.95 20.22
N TYR A 88 9.54 -21.78 19.44
CA TYR A 88 10.99 -21.71 19.34
C TYR A 88 11.47 -20.61 18.39
N THR A 89 12.33 -19.72 18.89
CA THR A 89 13.07 -18.73 18.11
C THR A 89 14.50 -19.22 17.87
N GLU A 90 15.02 -19.12 16.65
CA GLU A 90 16.42 -19.45 16.36
C GLU A 90 17.36 -18.45 17.09
N LEU A 91 18.30 -18.99 17.87
CA LEU A 91 19.17 -18.24 18.79
C LEU A 91 20.56 -18.01 18.19
N ALA A 92 21.14 -19.05 17.60
CA ALA A 92 22.50 -19.04 17.10
C ALA A 92 22.70 -20.09 16.00
N THR A 93 23.61 -19.81 15.08
CA THR A 93 24.11 -20.75 14.07
C THR A 93 25.58 -21.03 14.34
N ILE A 94 25.95 -22.30 14.50
CA ILE A 94 27.32 -22.75 14.80
C ILE A 94 27.85 -23.58 13.64
N ASN A 95 28.96 -23.17 13.04
CA ASN A 95 29.53 -23.84 11.88
C ASN A 95 30.12 -25.21 12.24
N GLY A 96 29.89 -26.20 11.38
CA GLY A 96 30.42 -27.55 11.53
C GLY A 96 31.87 -27.67 11.08
N THR A 97 32.72 -28.30 11.90
CA THR A 97 34.08 -28.70 11.55
C THR A 97 34.17 -30.23 11.48
N ALA A 98 35.00 -30.76 10.58
CA ALA A 98 35.13 -32.21 10.37
C ALA A 98 35.89 -32.93 11.51
N ALA A 99 36.47 -32.21 12.48
CA ALA A 99 37.26 -32.76 13.58
C ALA A 99 36.48 -32.88 14.90
N ALA A 100 35.46 -32.05 15.12
CA ALA A 100 34.70 -32.03 16.37
C ALA A 100 33.71 -33.20 16.47
N THR A 101 33.72 -33.90 17.62
CA THR A 101 32.80 -35.02 17.93
C THR A 101 31.64 -34.61 18.85
N VAL A 102 31.82 -33.51 19.58
CA VAL A 102 30.84 -32.82 20.43
C VAL A 102 30.96 -31.33 20.11
N TYR A 103 29.85 -30.61 20.22
CA TYR A 103 29.74 -29.16 20.05
C TYR A 103 29.07 -28.56 21.28
N SER A 104 29.28 -27.27 21.50
CA SER A 104 28.46 -26.49 22.41
C SER A 104 28.15 -25.09 21.90
N PHE A 105 27.28 -24.40 22.62
CA PHE A 105 27.02 -22.98 22.54
C PHE A 105 26.68 -22.46 23.94
N ARG A 106 27.18 -21.28 24.33
CA ARG A 106 26.86 -20.63 25.62
C ARG A 106 25.92 -19.45 25.37
N ASN A 107 24.72 -19.52 25.95
CA ASN A 107 23.78 -18.41 25.97
C ASN A 107 24.07 -17.58 27.23
N GLU A 108 24.42 -16.32 27.06
CA GLU A 108 24.92 -15.43 28.12
C GLU A 108 23.98 -14.22 28.32
N GLY A 109 24.20 -13.43 29.38
CA GLY A 109 23.36 -12.26 29.68
C GLY A 109 21.93 -12.65 30.07
N LEU A 110 21.77 -13.74 30.82
CA LEU A 110 20.48 -14.25 31.28
C LEU A 110 20.20 -13.74 32.69
N GLY A 111 18.95 -13.38 32.96
CA GLY A 111 18.48 -12.99 34.29
C GLY A 111 18.41 -14.18 35.24
N ALA A 112 18.19 -13.89 36.51
CA ALA A 112 18.19 -14.90 37.58
C ALA A 112 16.80 -15.53 37.81
N ASN A 113 16.77 -16.85 38.03
CA ASN A 113 15.59 -17.74 38.03
C ASN A 113 14.89 -17.94 36.66
N GLU A 114 15.41 -17.39 35.57
CA GLU A 114 14.83 -17.54 34.23
C GLU A 114 14.92 -19.00 33.74
N THR A 115 13.83 -19.55 33.19
CA THR A 115 13.78 -20.92 32.65
C THR A 115 13.76 -20.91 31.13
N TYR A 116 14.75 -21.56 30.52
CA TYR A 116 14.90 -21.65 29.07
C TYR A 116 14.87 -23.11 28.60
N TYR A 117 14.21 -23.33 27.47
CA TYR A 117 14.14 -24.59 26.74
C TYR A 117 14.92 -24.45 25.44
N TYR A 118 15.75 -25.43 25.10
CA TYR A 118 16.61 -25.42 23.92
C TYR A 118 16.45 -26.68 23.09
N LYS A 119 16.63 -26.54 21.77
CA LYS A 119 16.73 -27.65 20.82
C LYS A 119 17.71 -27.27 19.70
N VAL A 120 18.30 -28.28 19.06
CA VAL A 120 19.30 -28.08 18.00
C VAL A 120 18.91 -28.90 16.77
N LYS A 121 19.02 -28.33 15.56
CA LYS A 121 19.00 -29.06 14.28
C LYS A 121 20.37 -28.95 13.60
N ALA A 122 20.70 -29.88 12.73
CA ALA A 122 21.87 -29.82 11.86
C ALA A 122 21.45 -29.53 10.42
N VAL A 123 22.29 -28.79 9.68
CA VAL A 123 22.15 -28.56 8.24
C VAL A 123 23.24 -29.34 7.53
N THR A 124 22.85 -30.20 6.60
CA THR A 124 23.72 -31.13 5.87
C THR A 124 23.68 -30.82 4.36
N GLY A 125 24.60 -31.42 3.60
CA GLY A 125 24.55 -31.38 2.12
C GLY A 125 23.28 -32.03 1.52
N SER A 126 22.51 -32.77 2.31
CA SER A 126 21.23 -33.40 1.96
C SER A 126 19.99 -32.64 2.47
N GLY A 127 20.15 -31.49 3.14
CA GLY A 127 19.07 -30.73 3.76
C GLY A 127 19.20 -30.62 5.29
N GLU A 128 18.19 -30.08 5.94
CA GLU A 128 18.14 -29.97 7.41
C GLU A 128 17.67 -31.29 8.06
N THR A 129 18.17 -31.58 9.27
CA THR A 129 17.61 -32.61 10.14
C THR A 129 16.33 -32.12 10.80
N ASP A 130 15.58 -33.03 11.41
CA ASP A 130 14.66 -32.64 12.48
C ASP A 130 15.42 -31.90 13.60
N TYR A 131 14.68 -31.13 14.41
CA TYR A 131 15.21 -30.66 15.68
C TYR A 131 15.36 -31.83 16.66
N SER A 132 16.34 -31.74 17.57
CA SER A 132 16.44 -32.61 18.74
C SER A 132 15.18 -32.54 19.60
N THR A 133 14.99 -33.55 20.45
CA THR A 133 14.14 -33.38 21.64
C THR A 133 14.58 -32.15 22.42
N PRO A 134 13.65 -31.30 22.91
CA PRO A 134 13.94 -30.24 23.84
C PRO A 134 14.70 -30.67 25.09
N VAL A 135 15.50 -29.74 25.62
CA VAL A 135 16.13 -29.81 26.94
C VAL A 135 15.98 -28.48 27.65
N MET A 136 15.76 -28.49 28.96
CA MET A 136 15.55 -27.29 29.75
C MET A 136 16.69 -27.04 30.74
N ALA A 137 16.92 -25.75 31.04
CA ALA A 137 17.74 -25.32 32.16
C ALA A 137 17.17 -24.01 32.74
N THR A 138 17.27 -23.88 34.06
CA THR A 138 16.88 -22.67 34.80
C THR A 138 18.14 -22.03 35.37
N THR A 139 18.29 -20.72 35.21
CA THR A 139 19.44 -19.99 35.78
C THR A 139 19.40 -19.99 37.30
N HIS A 140 20.53 -19.72 37.94
CA HIS A 140 20.61 -19.63 39.39
C HIS A 140 19.68 -18.55 39.96
N ALA A 141 19.26 -18.72 41.22
CA ALA A 141 18.49 -17.69 41.91
C ALA A 141 19.32 -16.44 42.18
N ALA A 142 18.68 -15.26 42.21
CA ALA A 142 19.35 -13.98 42.52
C ALA A 142 19.91 -13.89 43.95
N ALA A 143 19.50 -14.81 44.83
CA ALA A 143 20.03 -14.94 46.18
C ALA A 143 21.19 -15.97 46.28
N LYS A 144 21.64 -16.56 45.17
CA LYS A 144 22.76 -17.50 45.10
C LYS A 144 24.01 -16.91 45.76
N VAL A 145 24.60 -17.67 46.68
CA VAL A 145 25.95 -17.42 47.20
C VAL A 145 26.94 -18.20 46.33
N PHE A 146 27.90 -17.51 45.72
CA PHE A 146 28.93 -18.08 44.85
C PHE A 146 30.12 -18.61 45.64
N ASN A 147 30.53 -19.86 45.40
CA ASN A 147 31.80 -20.37 45.90
C ASN A 147 32.92 -20.00 44.90
N ILE A 148 33.71 -18.99 45.25
CA ILE A 148 34.84 -18.51 44.43
C ILE A 148 36.12 -19.11 45.00
N MET A 149 36.93 -19.78 44.18
CA MET A 149 38.23 -20.32 44.61
C MET A 149 39.37 -19.50 43.98
N PRO A 150 40.05 -18.64 44.76
CA PRO A 150 41.36 -18.10 44.39
C PRO A 150 42.38 -19.24 44.37
N PHE A 151 42.77 -19.71 43.19
CA PHE A 151 43.65 -20.87 42.99
C PHE A 151 44.98 -20.44 42.38
N GLY A 152 46.07 -20.60 43.11
CA GLY A 152 47.35 -20.09 42.66
C GLY A 152 48.53 -20.45 43.55
N ASP A 153 49.60 -19.69 43.34
CA ASP A 153 50.85 -19.81 44.08
C ASP A 153 50.95 -18.74 45.18
N SER A 154 52.17 -18.30 45.49
CA SER A 154 52.46 -17.20 46.41
C SER A 154 51.78 -15.88 46.04
N ASN A 155 51.49 -15.62 44.75
CA ASN A 155 50.77 -14.42 44.30
C ASN A 155 49.25 -14.50 44.53
N THR A 156 48.70 -15.66 44.89
CA THR A 156 47.32 -15.80 45.40
C THR A 156 47.29 -15.81 46.93
N HIS A 157 48.24 -16.48 47.60
CA HIS A 157 48.33 -16.46 49.06
C HIS A 157 48.74 -15.07 49.60
N GLY A 158 49.68 -14.38 48.94
CA GLY A 158 50.28 -13.13 49.40
C GLY A 158 51.48 -13.29 50.32
N THR A 159 52.06 -14.49 50.41
CA THR A 159 53.37 -14.74 51.05
C THR A 159 54.48 -14.42 50.05
N ARG A 160 55.43 -13.56 50.41
CA ARG A 160 56.59 -13.18 49.58
C ARG A 160 57.91 -13.80 50.10
N SER A 161 59.04 -13.57 49.44
CA SER A 161 60.33 -14.06 49.93
C SER A 161 60.74 -13.35 51.23
N GLY A 162 61.21 -14.10 52.23
CA GLY A 162 61.61 -13.56 53.53
C GLY A 162 60.50 -12.90 54.36
N ASP A 163 59.23 -13.22 54.10
CA ASP A 163 58.09 -12.48 54.65
C ASP A 163 57.91 -12.64 56.17
N SER A 164 58.13 -11.54 56.90
CA SER A 164 57.99 -11.42 58.35
C SER A 164 56.57 -11.10 58.83
N ARG A 165 55.63 -10.77 57.94
CA ARG A 165 54.24 -10.47 58.30
C ARG A 165 53.52 -11.72 58.83
N PRO A 166 52.66 -11.65 59.84
CA PRO A 166 51.84 -12.77 60.26
C PRO A 166 50.89 -13.21 59.14
N VAL A 167 50.45 -14.47 59.15
CA VAL A 167 49.59 -15.05 58.10
C VAL A 167 48.25 -14.30 57.97
N SER A 168 47.75 -13.74 59.08
CA SER A 168 46.57 -12.86 59.13
C SER A 168 46.70 -11.56 58.31
N GLU A 169 47.91 -11.11 57.94
CA GLU A 169 48.14 -9.91 57.13
C GLU A 169 48.40 -10.21 55.64
N ARG A 170 48.52 -11.50 55.26
CA ARG A 170 48.90 -11.92 53.90
C ARG A 170 47.66 -12.05 53.02
N VAL A 171 47.34 -10.96 52.31
CA VAL A 171 46.07 -10.80 51.57
C VAL A 171 46.13 -10.99 50.05
N ALA A 172 47.29 -10.75 49.42
CA ALA A 172 47.42 -10.63 47.95
C ALA A 172 46.35 -9.68 47.34
N TYR A 173 45.92 -9.95 46.10
CA TYR A 173 44.79 -9.29 45.45
C TYR A 173 43.44 -9.61 46.10
N ARG A 174 43.33 -10.71 46.87
CA ARG A 174 42.05 -11.23 47.38
C ARG A 174 41.31 -10.21 48.23
N LYS A 175 42.00 -9.43 49.08
CA LYS A 175 41.33 -8.39 49.89
C LYS A 175 40.73 -7.26 49.05
N PHE A 176 41.43 -6.77 48.04
CA PHE A 176 40.89 -5.72 47.17
C PHE A 176 39.75 -6.25 46.29
N LEU A 177 39.83 -7.51 45.85
CA LEU A 177 38.75 -8.18 45.14
C LEU A 177 37.54 -8.41 46.05
N TYR A 178 37.77 -8.77 47.31
CA TYR A 178 36.75 -8.90 48.35
C TYR A 178 36.02 -7.57 48.60
N ASP A 179 36.74 -6.45 48.74
CA ASP A 179 36.14 -5.12 48.84
C ASP A 179 35.26 -4.81 47.62
N LEU A 180 35.77 -5.03 46.40
CA LEU A 180 35.05 -4.73 45.15
C LEU A 180 33.77 -5.55 45.02
N LEU A 181 33.83 -6.86 45.28
CA LEU A 181 32.67 -7.76 45.23
C LEU A 181 31.61 -7.40 46.30
N ASN A 182 32.02 -7.05 47.53
CA ASN A 182 31.09 -6.62 48.58
C ASN A 182 30.46 -5.24 48.27
N ASN A 183 31.23 -4.28 47.75
CA ASN A 183 30.71 -2.98 47.31
C ASN A 183 29.71 -3.12 46.16
N ALA A 184 29.91 -4.13 45.30
CA ALA A 184 28.99 -4.52 44.23
C ALA A 184 27.83 -5.42 44.69
N GLN A 185 27.72 -5.68 46.00
CA GLN A 185 26.67 -6.51 46.64
C GLN A 185 26.62 -7.97 46.14
N VAL A 186 27.69 -8.47 45.54
CA VAL A 186 27.84 -9.88 45.15
C VAL A 186 27.84 -10.74 46.42
N LYS A 187 27.03 -11.80 46.44
CA LYS A 187 27.01 -12.79 47.52
C LYS A 187 27.99 -13.90 47.19
N PHE A 188 29.10 -13.99 47.90
CA PHE A 188 30.10 -15.04 47.69
C PHE A 188 30.71 -15.51 49.00
N ASN A 189 31.26 -16.72 48.96
CA ASN A 189 32.28 -17.20 49.87
C ASN A 189 33.57 -17.35 49.04
N TYR A 190 34.73 -17.06 49.63
CA TYR A 190 35.95 -17.71 49.16
C TYR A 190 35.97 -19.17 49.67
N VAL A 191 36.58 -20.07 48.91
CA VAL A 191 36.71 -21.48 49.31
C VAL A 191 38.12 -22.01 49.06
N GLY A 192 38.64 -22.75 50.04
CA GLY A 192 39.91 -23.46 49.91
C GLY A 192 40.58 -23.76 51.26
N SER A 193 41.59 -24.61 51.21
CA SER A 193 42.28 -25.15 52.40
C SER A 193 43.18 -24.16 53.15
N GLU A 194 43.65 -23.10 52.49
CA GLU A 194 44.56 -22.12 53.07
C GLU A 194 43.77 -20.93 53.64
N LYS A 195 44.20 -20.42 54.79
CA LYS A 195 43.58 -19.27 55.48
C LYS A 195 44.61 -18.19 55.73
N SER A 196 44.46 -17.05 55.07
CA SER A 196 45.41 -15.94 55.16
C SER A 196 44.78 -14.61 54.76
N GLY A 197 45.00 -13.58 55.59
CA GLY A 197 44.44 -12.23 55.41
C GLY A 197 43.32 -11.81 56.37
N SER A 198 43.00 -12.64 57.38
CA SER A 198 41.94 -12.41 58.40
C SER A 198 42.04 -11.12 59.22
N ALA A 199 43.14 -10.35 59.16
CA ALA A 199 43.21 -9.01 59.75
C ALA A 199 42.49 -7.93 58.90
N PHE A 200 42.16 -8.23 57.64
CA PHE A 200 41.67 -7.25 56.66
C PHE A 200 40.45 -7.68 55.84
N MET A 201 40.05 -8.96 55.90
CA MET A 201 38.83 -9.49 55.28
C MET A 201 38.23 -10.58 56.17
N ALA A 202 36.89 -10.66 56.24
CA ALA A 202 36.19 -11.57 57.16
C ALA A 202 36.11 -13.02 56.65
N ASP A 203 36.27 -13.21 55.35
CA ASP A 203 36.52 -14.50 54.72
C ASP A 203 37.95 -14.50 54.18
N ASP A 204 38.80 -15.35 54.74
CA ASP A 204 40.23 -15.43 54.41
C ASP A 204 40.64 -16.75 53.74
N GLU A 205 39.66 -17.58 53.35
CA GLU A 205 39.89 -18.83 52.63
C GLU A 205 40.48 -18.58 51.23
N ASN A 206 41.32 -19.53 50.79
CA ASN A 206 41.90 -19.55 49.45
C ASN A 206 42.55 -20.92 49.14
N ALA A 207 42.92 -21.09 47.89
CA ALA A 207 43.73 -22.20 47.40
C ALA A 207 45.05 -21.66 46.79
N GLY A 208 45.69 -20.71 47.48
CA GLY A 208 47.00 -20.14 47.14
C GLY A 208 48.13 -20.84 47.89
N PHE A 209 49.07 -21.46 47.19
CA PHE A 209 50.10 -22.32 47.79
C PHE A 209 51.52 -21.77 47.51
N PRO A 210 52.17 -21.11 48.49
CA PRO A 210 53.50 -20.52 48.29
C PRO A 210 54.56 -21.55 47.85
N GLY A 211 55.24 -21.26 46.73
CA GLY A 211 56.29 -22.11 46.16
C GLY A 211 55.84 -23.42 45.49
N ALA A 212 54.53 -23.69 45.43
CA ALA A 212 54.00 -24.84 44.69
C ALA A 212 54.08 -24.64 43.17
N ARG A 213 54.37 -25.72 42.44
CA ARG A 213 54.47 -25.75 40.97
C ARG A 213 53.18 -26.26 40.33
N THR A 214 53.01 -26.08 39.03
CA THR A 214 51.83 -26.56 38.27
C THR A 214 51.62 -28.07 38.46
N MET A 215 52.66 -28.89 38.30
CA MET A 215 52.64 -30.33 38.63
C MET A 215 52.23 -30.67 40.07
N ASP A 216 52.61 -29.83 41.05
CA ASP A 216 52.32 -30.08 42.46
C ASP A 216 50.83 -29.86 42.73
N LEU A 217 50.27 -28.78 42.18
CA LEU A 217 48.85 -28.47 42.31
C LEU A 217 47.97 -29.39 41.46
N LEU A 218 48.47 -29.88 40.33
CA LEU A 218 47.83 -30.97 39.58
C LEU A 218 47.71 -32.26 40.42
N ALA A 219 48.72 -32.58 41.23
CA ALA A 219 48.65 -33.69 42.17
C ALA A 219 47.65 -33.39 43.32
N LEU A 220 47.64 -32.17 43.85
CA LEU A 220 46.67 -31.72 44.85
C LEU A 220 45.22 -31.91 44.38
N LEU A 221 44.88 -31.42 43.17
CA LEU A 221 43.52 -31.53 42.65
C LEU A 221 43.03 -32.98 42.57
N LYS A 222 43.93 -33.91 42.24
CA LYS A 222 43.63 -35.34 42.05
C LYS A 222 43.66 -36.18 43.33
N ASN A 223 44.46 -35.78 44.33
CA ASN A 223 44.80 -36.64 45.48
C ASN A 223 44.60 -35.98 46.86
N GLY A 224 44.11 -34.73 46.92
CA GLY A 224 44.02 -33.95 48.17
C GLY A 224 45.40 -33.62 48.80
N SER A 225 46.48 -33.94 48.10
CA SER A 225 47.86 -33.87 48.60
C SER A 225 48.89 -33.83 47.47
N TYR A 226 50.07 -33.29 47.75
CA TYR A 226 51.21 -33.22 46.83
C TYR A 226 52.55 -33.43 47.54
N GLN A 227 53.64 -33.65 46.80
CA GLN A 227 55.00 -33.64 47.35
C GLN A 227 55.63 -32.28 47.08
N ASN A 228 56.13 -31.58 48.09
CA ASN A 228 56.85 -30.32 47.87
C ASN A 228 58.26 -30.57 47.30
N GLN A 229 58.97 -29.49 46.96
CA GLN A 229 60.33 -29.57 46.39
C GLN A 229 61.38 -30.17 47.35
N GLY A 230 61.08 -30.25 48.66
CA GLY A 230 61.89 -30.94 49.67
C GLY A 230 61.56 -32.44 49.82
N GLY A 231 60.53 -32.95 49.14
CA GLY A 231 60.07 -34.34 49.26
C GLY A 231 59.10 -34.58 50.43
N GLU A 232 58.52 -33.54 51.00
CA GLU A 232 57.52 -33.65 52.08
C GLU A 232 56.10 -33.73 51.52
N THR A 233 55.27 -34.59 52.11
CA THR A 233 53.87 -34.78 51.69
C THR A 233 52.99 -33.69 52.30
N ILE A 234 52.54 -32.75 51.47
CA ILE A 234 51.66 -31.66 51.84
C ILE A 234 50.21 -32.07 51.56
N SER A 235 49.49 -32.49 52.61
CA SER A 235 48.05 -32.75 52.54
C SER A 235 47.24 -31.49 52.83
N ARG A 236 46.17 -31.29 52.05
CA ARG A 236 45.33 -30.08 52.07
C ARG A 236 43.85 -30.29 51.82
N GLY A 237 43.41 -31.49 51.45
CA GLY A 237 42.02 -31.90 51.52
C GLY A 237 41.79 -33.04 52.50
N ALA A 238 40.52 -33.37 52.74
CA ALA A 238 40.12 -34.71 53.13
C ALA A 238 40.58 -35.74 52.07
N ALA A 239 40.52 -37.03 52.41
CA ALA A 239 40.99 -38.11 51.53
C ALA A 239 40.10 -38.27 50.27
N GLY A 240 40.35 -37.46 49.25
CA GLY A 240 39.54 -37.33 48.04
C GLY A 240 40.17 -36.37 47.02
N ARG A 241 39.35 -35.78 46.15
CA ARG A 241 39.76 -34.78 45.13
C ARG A 241 39.43 -33.37 45.63
N TYR A 242 40.36 -32.43 45.45
CA TYR A 242 40.27 -31.09 46.04
C TYR A 242 39.04 -30.29 45.56
N LEU A 243 38.70 -30.37 44.27
CA LEU A 243 37.52 -29.67 43.72
C LEU A 243 36.20 -30.27 44.24
N ASP A 244 36.16 -31.57 44.52
CA ASP A 244 34.96 -32.26 45.02
C ASP A 244 34.64 -31.83 46.47
N GLU A 245 35.65 -31.44 47.25
CA GLU A 245 35.53 -31.03 48.65
C GLU A 245 35.08 -29.57 48.81
N TYR A 246 35.81 -28.63 48.19
CA TYR A 246 35.53 -27.18 48.31
C TYR A 246 34.40 -26.69 47.38
N SER A 247 33.96 -27.57 46.46
CA SER A 247 32.89 -27.34 45.48
C SER A 247 32.84 -25.93 44.87
N PRO A 248 33.90 -25.44 44.21
CA PRO A 248 33.89 -24.13 43.57
C PRO A 248 32.84 -24.04 42.47
N ASP A 249 32.29 -22.83 42.30
CA ASP A 249 31.44 -22.41 41.18
C ASP A 249 32.25 -21.57 40.17
N MET A 250 33.24 -20.81 40.68
CA MET A 250 34.22 -20.08 39.88
C MET A 250 35.64 -20.38 40.40
N LEU A 251 36.58 -20.57 39.48
CA LEU A 251 37.98 -20.89 39.76
C LEU A 251 38.87 -19.80 39.15
N LEU A 252 39.55 -19.02 40.00
CA LEU A 252 40.47 -17.95 39.56
C LEU A 252 41.89 -18.53 39.50
N VAL A 253 42.37 -18.86 38.31
CA VAL A 253 43.65 -19.58 38.13
C VAL A 253 44.77 -18.58 37.84
N HIS A 254 45.74 -18.45 38.75
CA HIS A 254 46.99 -17.71 38.54
C HIS A 254 48.19 -18.60 38.90
N LEU A 255 48.72 -19.28 37.90
CA LEU A 255 49.75 -20.32 38.04
C LEU A 255 50.75 -20.30 36.89
N GLY A 256 52.02 -20.54 37.23
CA GLY A 256 53.14 -20.60 36.28
C GLY A 256 54.46 -20.05 36.85
N THR A 257 54.36 -19.22 37.89
CA THR A 257 55.48 -18.44 38.47
C THR A 257 56.61 -19.28 39.07
N ASN A 258 56.43 -20.58 39.29
CA ASN A 258 57.38 -21.48 39.97
C ASN A 258 57.93 -22.64 39.10
N GLY A 259 57.69 -22.65 37.79
CA GLY A 259 58.05 -23.77 36.89
C GLY A 259 59.54 -23.99 36.58
N GLY A 260 60.47 -23.16 37.03
CA GLY A 260 61.90 -23.22 36.70
C GLY A 260 62.83 -22.59 37.75
N GLN A 261 64.15 -22.69 37.53
CA GLN A 261 65.22 -22.37 38.51
C GLN A 261 65.13 -20.97 39.15
N TYR A 262 64.55 -19.99 38.45
CA TYR A 262 64.38 -18.60 38.92
C TYR A 262 62.93 -18.11 38.90
N GLY A 263 61.97 -19.04 38.75
CA GLY A 263 60.54 -18.71 38.62
C GLY A 263 59.91 -19.37 37.40
N VAL A 264 59.68 -18.63 36.33
CA VAL A 264 58.91 -19.11 35.15
C VAL A 264 59.77 -19.99 34.21
N THR A 265 59.12 -20.92 33.51
CA THR A 265 59.63 -21.61 32.31
C THR A 265 58.63 -21.47 31.17
N ASP A 266 59.10 -21.36 29.92
CA ASP A 266 58.26 -21.37 28.71
C ASP A 266 58.09 -22.79 28.11
N SER A 267 58.45 -23.85 28.86
CA SER A 267 58.42 -25.22 28.37
C SER A 267 57.00 -25.72 28.04
N ASP A 268 56.89 -26.52 26.97
CA ASP A 268 55.61 -27.11 26.56
C ASP A 268 55.04 -28.07 27.61
N GLN A 269 55.91 -28.63 28.48
CA GLN A 269 55.48 -29.43 29.63
C GLN A 269 54.68 -28.60 30.63
N ALA A 270 55.11 -27.39 30.99
CA ALA A 270 54.39 -26.55 31.95
C ALA A 270 52.99 -26.14 31.44
N ILE A 271 52.86 -25.98 30.12
CA ILE A 271 51.59 -25.70 29.44
C ILE A 271 50.71 -26.96 29.36
N ALA A 272 51.30 -28.15 29.12
CA ALA A 272 50.59 -29.42 29.18
C ALA A 272 50.10 -29.74 30.61
N GLU A 273 50.89 -29.45 31.64
CA GLU A 273 50.47 -29.56 33.05
C GLU A 273 49.28 -28.65 33.34
N MET A 274 49.26 -27.42 32.82
CA MET A 274 48.10 -26.52 32.93
C MET A 274 46.86 -27.05 32.20
N SER A 275 47.01 -27.57 30.97
CA SER A 275 45.91 -28.26 30.28
C SER A 275 45.40 -29.45 31.09
N THR A 276 46.27 -30.15 31.83
CA THR A 276 45.90 -31.29 32.66
C THR A 276 45.23 -30.87 33.98
N ILE A 277 45.44 -29.64 34.46
CA ILE A 277 44.63 -29.02 35.53
C ILE A 277 43.21 -28.79 35.02
N LEU A 278 43.06 -28.24 33.81
CA LEU A 278 41.76 -28.04 33.18
C LEU A 278 41.04 -29.37 32.87
N ASP A 279 41.77 -30.42 32.47
CA ASP A 279 41.20 -31.79 32.36
C ASP A 279 40.60 -32.31 33.67
N GLU A 280 41.11 -31.89 34.83
CA GLU A 280 40.52 -32.24 36.13
C GLU A 280 39.32 -31.35 36.48
N VAL A 281 39.23 -30.13 35.93
CA VAL A 281 38.00 -29.31 35.98
C VAL A 281 36.91 -29.97 35.12
N ASP A 282 37.19 -30.38 33.87
CA ASP A 282 36.24 -31.12 33.01
C ASP A 282 35.69 -32.36 33.76
N ALA A 283 36.61 -33.11 34.39
CA ALA A 283 36.28 -34.31 35.13
C ALA A 283 35.49 -34.00 36.42
N TYR A 284 35.70 -32.86 37.06
CA TYR A 284 34.95 -32.39 38.23
C TYR A 284 33.54 -31.93 37.83
N GLU A 285 33.38 -31.14 36.78
CA GLU A 285 32.06 -30.75 36.24
C GLU A 285 31.20 -31.98 35.91
N ALA A 286 31.82 -33.02 35.34
CA ALA A 286 31.16 -34.28 35.03
C ALA A 286 30.76 -35.10 36.29
N ARG A 287 31.52 -35.00 37.40
CA ARG A 287 31.19 -35.64 38.69
C ARG A 287 30.13 -34.88 39.47
N ALA A 288 30.27 -33.56 39.56
CA ALA A 288 29.41 -32.67 40.33
C ALA A 288 28.12 -32.29 39.60
N ASN A 289 28.01 -32.61 38.30
CA ASN A 289 26.88 -32.25 37.44
C ASN A 289 26.56 -30.73 37.46
N LYS A 290 27.59 -29.90 37.55
CA LYS A 290 27.49 -28.44 37.46
C LYS A 290 28.59 -27.87 36.56
N GLU A 291 28.33 -26.70 36.02
CA GLU A 291 29.30 -25.89 35.27
C GLU A 291 30.16 -25.07 36.23
N VAL A 292 31.46 -24.99 35.94
CA VAL A 292 32.45 -24.15 36.62
C VAL A 292 32.94 -23.09 35.66
N THR A 293 33.04 -21.85 36.13
CA THR A 293 33.68 -20.79 35.34
C THR A 293 35.16 -20.71 35.72
N VAL A 294 36.04 -21.01 34.76
CA VAL A 294 37.48 -20.83 34.94
C VAL A 294 37.86 -19.44 34.45
N VAL A 295 38.35 -18.59 35.35
CA VAL A 295 38.98 -17.32 34.96
C VAL A 295 40.49 -17.52 35.01
N LEU A 296 41.12 -17.61 33.85
CA LEU A 296 42.53 -17.98 33.69
C LEU A 296 43.38 -16.74 33.46
N ALA A 297 44.24 -16.41 34.42
CA ALA A 297 45.14 -15.29 34.30
C ALA A 297 46.39 -15.65 33.51
N ARG A 298 46.76 -14.78 32.55
CA ARG A 298 48.17 -14.58 32.20
C ARG A 298 48.89 -14.17 33.49
N ILE A 299 50.04 -14.77 33.79
CA ILE A 299 50.80 -14.43 34.99
C ILE A 299 51.46 -13.06 34.87
N ILE A 300 51.57 -12.36 35.99
CA ILE A 300 52.28 -11.08 36.09
C ILE A 300 53.74 -11.17 35.63
N SER A 301 54.27 -10.06 35.11
CA SER A 301 55.69 -9.96 34.77
C SER A 301 56.59 -9.80 36.00
N ARG A 302 57.91 -9.89 35.77
CA ARG A 302 58.94 -10.00 36.81
C ARG A 302 59.98 -8.89 36.69
N ILE A 303 60.50 -8.38 37.82
CA ILE A 303 61.62 -7.44 37.76
C ILE A 303 62.88 -8.20 37.28
N PRO A 304 63.59 -7.74 36.24
CA PRO A 304 64.82 -8.37 35.81
C PRO A 304 65.93 -8.23 36.85
N ASN A 305 66.57 -9.35 37.18
CA ASN A 305 67.70 -9.45 38.09
C ASN A 305 68.94 -9.86 37.27
N PRO A 306 70.17 -9.36 37.55
CA PRO A 306 71.40 -9.85 36.90
C PRO A 306 71.57 -11.38 36.88
N ASN A 307 70.98 -12.11 37.84
CA ASN A 307 71.00 -13.57 37.90
C ASN A 307 69.89 -14.27 37.08
N ASP A 308 68.84 -13.56 36.66
CA ASP A 308 67.82 -14.02 35.70
C ASP A 308 67.59 -12.99 34.58
N PRO A 309 68.47 -12.94 33.56
CA PRO A 309 68.31 -12.09 32.39
C PRO A 309 67.23 -12.60 31.42
N GLN A 310 66.49 -13.66 31.75
CA GLN A 310 65.36 -14.18 30.98
C GLN A 310 64.02 -13.96 31.71
N ALA A 311 64.02 -13.15 32.79
CA ALA A 311 62.87 -12.85 33.64
C ALA A 311 61.59 -12.53 32.84
N ILE A 312 61.63 -11.47 32.03
CA ILE A 312 60.48 -11.01 31.23
C ILE A 312 60.22 -11.95 30.02
N PRO A 313 61.20 -12.29 29.16
CA PRO A 313 60.94 -13.13 27.98
C PRO A 313 60.32 -14.51 28.26
N LEU A 314 60.62 -15.13 29.40
CA LEU A 314 60.02 -16.42 29.78
C LEU A 314 58.58 -16.27 30.30
N THR A 315 58.27 -15.20 31.05
CA THR A 315 56.89 -14.90 31.47
C THR A 315 55.98 -14.73 30.25
N THR A 316 56.41 -13.88 29.31
CA THR A 316 55.70 -13.61 28.07
C THR A 316 55.40 -14.88 27.27
N LYS A 317 56.42 -15.69 26.96
CA LYS A 317 56.22 -16.91 26.14
C LYS A 317 55.36 -17.95 26.84
N PHE A 318 55.41 -18.01 28.17
CA PHE A 318 54.48 -18.82 28.94
C PHE A 318 53.04 -18.31 28.76
N ASN A 319 52.80 -17.00 28.88
CA ASN A 319 51.50 -16.37 28.68
C ASN A 319 50.95 -16.56 27.26
N GLU A 320 51.77 -16.37 26.22
CA GLU A 320 51.41 -16.62 24.82
C GLU A 320 50.94 -18.07 24.60
N LYS A 321 51.70 -19.05 25.13
CA LYS A 321 51.34 -20.47 25.03
C LYS A 321 50.13 -20.83 25.90
N LEU A 322 49.94 -20.17 27.04
CA LEU A 322 48.80 -20.33 27.92
C LEU A 322 47.50 -19.89 27.23
N GLU A 323 47.54 -18.72 26.59
CA GLU A 323 46.43 -18.14 25.83
C GLU A 323 46.09 -18.97 24.57
N ALA A 324 47.12 -19.47 23.86
CA ALA A 324 46.94 -20.40 22.74
C ALA A 324 46.36 -21.76 23.19
N MET A 325 46.77 -22.26 24.36
CA MET A 325 46.24 -23.49 24.96
C MET A 325 44.77 -23.32 25.37
N ALA A 326 44.43 -22.21 26.02
CA ALA A 326 43.05 -21.87 26.38
C ALA A 326 42.16 -21.74 25.15
N SER A 327 42.59 -20.96 24.15
CA SER A 327 41.88 -20.78 22.87
C SER A 327 41.63 -22.12 22.17
N LYS A 328 42.62 -23.01 22.17
CA LYS A 328 42.50 -24.36 21.61
C LYS A 328 41.47 -25.21 22.38
N ARG A 329 41.44 -25.15 23.71
CA ARG A 329 40.45 -25.89 24.52
C ARG A 329 39.02 -25.36 24.36
N ILE A 330 38.84 -24.04 24.29
CA ILE A 330 37.54 -23.43 23.93
C ILE A 330 37.06 -23.99 22.58
N ALA A 331 37.94 -24.05 21.57
CA ALA A 331 37.58 -24.52 20.23
C ALA A 331 37.37 -26.05 20.10
N GLU A 332 38.23 -26.88 20.71
CA GLU A 332 38.20 -28.34 20.54
C GLU A 332 37.35 -29.08 21.57
N LYS A 333 37.21 -28.53 22.78
CA LYS A 333 36.53 -29.15 23.92
C LYS A 333 35.30 -28.39 24.41
N SER A 334 35.10 -27.13 23.99
CA SER A 334 34.07 -26.24 24.55
C SER A 334 34.30 -25.85 26.03
N ASP A 335 35.55 -25.78 26.45
CA ASP A 335 35.92 -25.31 27.80
C ASP A 335 35.46 -23.87 28.07
N ARG A 336 35.11 -23.59 29.33
CA ARG A 336 34.63 -22.28 29.80
C ARG A 336 35.75 -21.49 30.47
N ILE A 337 36.68 -21.04 29.64
CA ILE A 337 37.86 -20.28 30.07
C ILE A 337 37.68 -18.80 29.70
N VAL A 338 37.56 -17.95 30.72
CA VAL A 338 37.64 -16.50 30.60
C VAL A 338 39.09 -16.11 30.80
N MET A 339 39.80 -15.74 29.73
CA MET A 339 41.16 -15.22 29.85
C MET A 339 41.17 -13.84 30.50
N VAL A 340 42.17 -13.55 31.33
CA VAL A 340 42.41 -12.23 31.88
C VAL A 340 43.90 -11.88 31.85
N ASP A 341 44.25 -10.71 31.31
CA ASP A 341 45.65 -10.29 31.25
C ASP A 341 46.09 -9.56 32.53
N MET A 342 46.90 -10.22 33.37
CA MET A 342 47.59 -9.58 34.50
C MET A 342 49.02 -9.12 34.15
N GLU A 343 49.57 -9.53 32.99
CA GLU A 343 50.88 -9.08 32.52
C GLU A 343 50.79 -7.60 32.11
N ASN A 344 49.77 -7.21 31.33
CA ASN A 344 49.65 -5.86 30.78
C ASN A 344 48.41 -5.08 31.22
N GLU A 345 47.19 -5.61 31.01
CA GLU A 345 45.96 -4.85 31.29
C GLU A 345 45.77 -4.46 32.76
N ALA A 346 46.34 -5.21 33.72
CA ALA A 346 46.36 -4.79 35.12
C ALA A 346 47.12 -3.47 35.37
N GLY A 347 47.98 -3.03 34.43
CA GLY A 347 48.70 -1.75 34.53
C GLY A 347 49.78 -1.73 35.62
N ILE A 348 50.34 -2.88 35.98
CA ILE A 348 51.38 -3.03 37.02
C ILE A 348 52.69 -2.40 36.52
N VAL A 349 53.25 -1.48 37.31
CA VAL A 349 54.57 -0.89 37.08
C VAL A 349 55.62 -1.84 37.64
N TYR A 350 56.27 -2.62 36.77
CA TYR A 350 57.27 -3.64 37.12
C TYR A 350 58.62 -3.07 37.57
N ASN A 351 58.59 -2.27 38.63
CA ASN A 351 59.76 -1.82 39.37
C ASN A 351 59.47 -1.91 40.88
N TYR A 352 60.50 -1.80 41.72
CA TYR A 352 60.34 -1.91 43.17
C TYR A 352 59.48 -0.79 43.75
N THR A 353 58.72 -1.07 44.81
CA THR A 353 57.94 -0.07 45.56
C THR A 353 58.80 1.05 46.14
N THR A 354 60.07 0.76 46.48
CA THR A 354 61.09 1.76 46.86
C THR A 354 61.56 2.66 45.71
N GLN A 355 61.16 2.38 44.47
CA GLN A 355 61.47 3.13 43.25
C GLN A 355 60.20 3.66 42.55
N GLY A 356 59.06 3.69 43.25
CA GLY A 356 57.79 4.17 42.71
C GLY A 356 57.05 3.17 41.79
N GLY A 357 57.51 1.91 41.73
CA GLY A 357 56.77 0.82 41.08
C GLY A 357 55.83 0.08 42.02
N ASP A 358 55.25 -1.02 41.52
CA ASP A 358 54.18 -1.78 42.18
C ASP A 358 54.64 -3.09 42.84
N MET A 359 55.93 -3.44 42.79
CA MET A 359 56.46 -4.75 43.21
C MET A 359 57.30 -4.67 44.49
N ASP A 360 57.09 -5.59 45.44
CA ASP A 360 57.85 -5.62 46.70
C ASP A 360 59.12 -6.48 46.60
N ASP A 361 59.09 -7.53 45.78
CA ASP A 361 60.27 -8.31 45.37
C ASP A 361 60.17 -8.67 43.87
N PRO A 362 61.16 -9.33 43.24
CA PRO A 362 61.12 -9.61 41.80
C PRO A 362 59.94 -10.46 41.29
N LEU A 363 59.22 -11.15 42.18
CA LEU A 363 58.14 -12.09 41.87
C LEU A 363 56.78 -11.69 42.46
N HIS A 364 56.75 -10.81 43.48
CA HIS A 364 55.56 -10.50 44.26
C HIS A 364 55.21 -9.00 44.23
N PRO A 365 53.97 -8.63 43.86
CA PRO A 365 53.45 -7.28 44.01
C PRO A 365 53.48 -6.78 45.45
N GLY A 366 53.56 -5.46 45.61
CA GLY A 366 53.16 -4.74 46.81
C GLY A 366 51.67 -4.39 46.77
N THR A 367 51.23 -3.58 47.74
CA THR A 367 49.81 -3.22 47.95
C THR A 367 49.13 -2.70 46.68
N THR A 368 49.75 -1.76 45.97
CA THR A 368 49.19 -1.12 44.77
C THR A 368 49.11 -2.08 43.59
N GLY A 369 50.13 -2.93 43.38
CA GLY A 369 50.11 -3.97 42.35
C GLY A 369 49.04 -5.04 42.59
N TYR A 370 48.83 -5.45 43.85
CA TYR A 370 47.73 -6.36 44.19
C TYR A 370 46.35 -5.71 44.04
N GLN A 371 46.21 -4.41 44.30
CA GLN A 371 44.96 -3.67 44.01
C GLN A 371 44.69 -3.62 42.50
N LYS A 372 45.74 -3.40 41.69
CA LYS A 372 45.68 -3.43 40.23
C LYS A 372 45.24 -4.80 39.68
N MET A 373 45.83 -5.89 40.16
CA MET A 373 45.36 -7.25 39.84
C MET A 373 43.88 -7.44 40.23
N ALA A 374 43.46 -6.97 41.41
CA ALA A 374 42.09 -7.12 41.88
C ALA A 374 41.06 -6.37 41.02
N ASN A 375 41.38 -5.15 40.56
CA ASN A 375 40.55 -4.41 39.62
C ASN A 375 40.35 -5.20 38.32
N GLN A 376 41.41 -5.84 37.83
CA GLN A 376 41.42 -6.59 36.58
C GLN A 376 40.71 -7.96 36.70
N TRP A 377 40.80 -8.64 37.85
CA TRP A 377 39.92 -9.76 38.18
C TRP A 377 38.45 -9.33 38.21
N PHE A 378 38.15 -8.23 38.92
CA PHE A 378 36.80 -7.73 39.08
C PHE A 378 36.17 -7.30 37.74
N LYS A 379 36.94 -6.69 36.83
CA LYS A 379 36.53 -6.33 35.46
C LYS A 379 35.84 -7.49 34.72
N VAL A 380 36.43 -8.69 34.77
CA VAL A 380 35.89 -9.88 34.11
C VAL A 380 34.87 -10.64 34.97
N MET A 381 35.03 -10.63 36.30
CA MET A 381 34.13 -11.35 37.22
C MET A 381 32.77 -10.66 37.41
N LYS A 382 32.72 -9.32 37.40
CA LYS A 382 31.50 -8.55 37.67
C LYS A 382 30.31 -8.94 36.77
N PRO A 383 30.40 -8.93 35.42
CA PRO A 383 29.27 -9.30 34.54
C PRO A 383 28.89 -10.79 34.59
N LEU A 384 29.68 -11.63 35.26
CA LEU A 384 29.40 -13.05 35.48
C LEU A 384 28.65 -13.26 36.82
N LEU A 385 29.07 -12.53 37.86
CA LEU A 385 28.50 -12.65 39.22
C LEU A 385 27.25 -11.78 39.42
N GLU A 386 27.10 -10.71 38.62
CA GLU A 386 25.88 -9.91 38.49
C GLU A 386 25.20 -10.21 37.14
N PRO A 387 24.32 -11.23 37.06
CA PRO A 387 23.38 -11.34 35.94
C PRO A 387 22.46 -10.11 35.88
N ALA A 388 21.69 -9.99 34.78
CA ALA A 388 20.62 -9.01 34.72
C ALA A 388 19.71 -9.12 35.96
N THR A 389 19.33 -7.96 36.51
CA THR A 389 18.47 -7.88 37.70
C THR A 389 17.20 -8.70 37.50
N VAL A 390 16.70 -9.34 38.56
CA VAL A 390 15.39 -10.02 38.54
C VAL A 390 14.36 -9.04 37.97
N ASP A 391 13.80 -9.38 36.81
CA ASP A 391 12.75 -8.56 36.27
C ASP A 391 11.50 -8.71 37.13
N ASN A 392 10.90 -7.59 37.48
CA ASN A 392 9.66 -7.49 38.24
C ASN A 392 8.66 -6.57 37.52
N ARG A 393 8.95 -6.21 36.26
CA ARG A 393 8.03 -5.48 35.40
C ARG A 393 7.05 -6.48 34.83
N THR A 394 5.79 -6.09 34.72
CA THR A 394 4.81 -6.86 33.96
C THR A 394 4.88 -6.40 32.50
N PRO A 395 5.02 -7.32 31.52
CA PRO A 395 4.92 -6.94 30.12
C PRO A 395 3.52 -6.39 29.81
N GLU A 396 3.42 -5.56 28.78
CA GLU A 396 2.16 -5.01 28.26
C GLU A 396 1.93 -5.52 26.83
N THR A 397 0.80 -6.19 26.60
CA THR A 397 0.50 -6.85 25.32
C THR A 397 -0.26 -5.95 24.38
N THR A 398 0.08 -6.00 23.10
CA THR A 398 -0.66 -5.35 22.02
C THR A 398 -0.94 -6.34 20.89
N ILE A 399 -2.13 -6.23 20.29
CA ILE A 399 -2.50 -7.02 19.10
C ILE A 399 -2.05 -6.22 17.87
N ALA A 400 -0.83 -6.51 17.40
CA ALA A 400 -0.18 -5.85 16.28
C ALA A 400 -0.89 -6.09 14.93
N SER A 401 -1.46 -7.28 14.74
CA SER A 401 -2.26 -7.63 13.56
C SER A 401 -3.41 -8.56 13.92
N LYS A 402 -4.51 -8.45 13.19
CA LYS A 402 -5.81 -9.08 13.46
C LYS A 402 -6.68 -9.08 12.19
N PRO A 403 -7.68 -9.97 12.05
CA PRO A 403 -8.68 -9.88 10.99
C PRO A 403 -9.57 -8.64 11.19
N GLU A 404 -10.37 -8.33 10.17
CA GLU A 404 -11.44 -7.33 10.27
C GLU A 404 -12.48 -7.67 11.34
N ALA A 405 -13.10 -6.63 11.92
CA ALA A 405 -14.02 -6.78 13.05
C ALA A 405 -15.31 -7.55 12.69
N ASN A 406 -15.69 -7.54 11.42
CA ASN A 406 -16.58 -8.52 10.83
C ASN A 406 -15.88 -9.05 9.57
N THR A 407 -15.89 -10.37 9.34
CA THR A 407 -15.17 -10.97 8.21
C THR A 407 -15.86 -12.23 7.70
N ASN A 408 -15.82 -12.44 6.38
CA ASN A 408 -16.21 -13.69 5.75
C ASN A 408 -15.08 -14.72 5.67
N SER A 409 -13.90 -14.40 6.20
CA SER A 409 -12.84 -15.39 6.35
C SER A 409 -13.19 -16.38 7.45
N ARG A 410 -13.22 -17.68 7.10
CA ARG A 410 -13.23 -18.77 8.09
C ARG A 410 -11.86 -19.00 8.72
N THR A 411 -10.88 -18.17 8.41
CA THR A 411 -9.55 -18.14 9.04
C THR A 411 -9.29 -16.77 9.67
N ALA A 412 -8.84 -16.77 10.92
CA ALA A 412 -8.52 -15.55 11.68
C ALA A 412 -7.06 -15.62 12.15
N THR A 413 -6.19 -14.82 11.53
CA THR A 413 -4.77 -14.73 11.90
C THR A 413 -4.52 -13.50 12.76
N PHE A 414 -3.78 -13.70 13.85
CA PHE A 414 -3.37 -12.66 14.79
C PHE A 414 -1.85 -12.64 14.94
N GLN A 415 -1.31 -11.43 15.10
CA GLN A 415 0.08 -11.23 15.49
C GLN A 415 0.11 -10.31 16.71
N PHE A 416 0.99 -10.63 17.66
CA PHE A 416 1.09 -9.95 18.94
C PHE A 416 2.45 -9.26 19.09
N SER A 417 2.46 -8.19 19.86
CA SER A 417 3.67 -7.50 20.32
C SER A 417 3.60 -7.27 21.82
N SER A 418 4.76 -6.99 22.41
CA SER A 418 4.92 -6.62 23.81
C SER A 418 5.88 -5.44 23.90
N ASN A 419 5.73 -4.62 24.94
CA ASN A 419 6.74 -3.63 25.32
C ASN A 419 8.09 -4.26 25.75
N GLU A 420 8.12 -5.57 25.99
CA GLU A 420 9.29 -6.33 26.45
C GLU A 420 9.69 -7.45 25.48
N SER A 421 10.99 -7.59 25.26
CA SER A 421 11.61 -8.70 24.52
C SER A 421 11.67 -9.97 25.36
N LYS A 422 11.77 -11.14 24.73
CA LYS A 422 11.79 -12.46 25.41
C LYS A 422 10.51 -12.71 26.22
N VAL A 423 9.34 -12.57 25.58
CA VAL A 423 8.04 -12.95 26.15
C VAL A 423 7.42 -14.13 25.40
N ILE A 424 6.53 -14.85 26.08
CA ILE A 424 5.61 -15.83 25.49
C ILE A 424 4.19 -15.28 25.55
N TYR A 425 3.36 -15.63 24.57
CA TYR A 425 1.96 -15.20 24.53
C TYR A 425 1.07 -16.35 25.01
N GLU A 426 0.27 -16.07 26.03
CA GLU A 426 -0.87 -16.89 26.41
C GLU A 426 -2.15 -16.28 25.86
N LEU A 427 -3.04 -17.13 25.35
CA LEU A 427 -4.31 -16.70 24.77
C LEU A 427 -5.48 -17.45 25.42
N SER A 428 -6.50 -16.70 25.78
CA SER A 428 -7.86 -17.18 26.05
C SER A 428 -8.69 -17.01 24.78
N TYR A 429 -9.39 -18.07 24.38
CA TYR A 429 -10.30 -18.08 23.23
C TYR A 429 -11.73 -18.26 23.73
N ASN A 430 -12.64 -17.37 23.32
CA ASN A 430 -14.04 -17.29 23.74
C ASN A 430 -14.25 -17.39 25.27
N GLY A 431 -13.35 -16.78 26.05
CA GLY A 431 -13.41 -16.78 27.52
C GLY A 431 -12.92 -18.09 28.17
N GLY A 432 -12.29 -19.00 27.43
CA GLY A 432 -11.63 -20.18 27.98
C GLY A 432 -10.41 -19.86 28.85
N THR A 433 -9.77 -20.88 29.41
CA THR A 433 -8.50 -20.73 30.14
C THR A 433 -7.40 -20.20 29.22
N PHE A 434 -6.57 -19.27 29.72
CA PHE A 434 -5.33 -18.87 29.06
C PHE A 434 -4.42 -20.09 28.83
N ALA A 435 -3.86 -20.20 27.62
CA ALA A 435 -2.90 -21.23 27.25
C ALA A 435 -1.85 -20.67 26.26
N VAL A 436 -0.62 -21.16 26.35
CA VAL A 436 0.49 -20.79 25.44
C VAL A 436 0.09 -21.00 23.98
N THR A 437 0.11 -19.90 23.21
CA THR A 437 -0.17 -19.83 21.77
C THR A 437 1.08 -19.47 20.97
N SER A 438 1.11 -19.80 19.67
CA SER A 438 2.10 -19.26 18.75
C SER A 438 1.89 -17.76 18.49
N ASN A 439 2.91 -17.11 17.94
CA ASN A 439 2.81 -15.75 17.41
C ASN A 439 3.55 -15.70 16.05
N PRO A 440 2.85 -15.50 14.91
CA PRO A 440 1.39 -15.37 14.80
C PRO A 440 0.63 -16.66 15.20
N VAL A 441 -0.67 -16.53 15.44
CA VAL A 441 -1.63 -17.63 15.60
C VAL A 441 -2.73 -17.51 14.57
N THR A 442 -3.16 -18.64 14.02
CA THR A 442 -4.30 -18.72 13.09
C THR A 442 -5.36 -19.66 13.65
N PHE A 443 -6.61 -19.21 13.66
CA PHE A 443 -7.78 -20.04 13.91
C PHE A 443 -8.44 -20.37 12.58
N ASP A 444 -8.43 -21.65 12.18
CA ASP A 444 -9.02 -22.12 10.92
C ASP A 444 -10.40 -22.76 11.12
N ASN A 445 -11.17 -22.86 10.02
CA ASN A 445 -12.48 -23.52 9.96
C ASN A 445 -13.53 -22.93 10.92
N LEU A 446 -13.45 -21.62 11.18
CA LEU A 446 -14.46 -20.90 11.96
C LEU A 446 -15.85 -21.05 11.31
N ALA A 447 -16.86 -21.13 12.17
CA ALA A 447 -18.27 -21.11 11.79
C ALA A 447 -18.80 -19.67 11.89
N ASP A 448 -20.01 -19.42 11.42
CA ASP A 448 -20.62 -18.09 11.55
C ASP A 448 -20.95 -17.82 13.04
N GLY A 449 -20.55 -16.66 13.55
CA GLY A 449 -20.69 -16.28 14.95
C GLY A 449 -19.64 -15.27 15.43
N THR A 450 -19.86 -14.72 16.62
CA THR A 450 -18.92 -13.80 17.28
C THR A 450 -17.90 -14.57 18.11
N TYR A 451 -16.63 -14.18 17.95
CA TYR A 451 -15.46 -14.74 18.62
C TYR A 451 -14.72 -13.65 19.39
N THR A 452 -14.11 -14.01 20.50
CA THR A 452 -13.28 -13.09 21.30
C THR A 452 -11.99 -13.80 21.70
N ILE A 453 -10.85 -13.13 21.48
CA ILE A 453 -9.59 -13.48 22.14
C ILE A 453 -9.28 -12.48 23.24
N ALA A 454 -8.64 -12.96 24.29
CA ALA A 454 -7.82 -12.16 25.19
C ALA A 454 -6.41 -12.74 25.14
N VAL A 455 -5.40 -11.92 24.85
CA VAL A 455 -4.00 -12.34 24.78
C VAL A 455 -3.17 -11.57 25.79
N ARG A 456 -2.24 -12.26 26.45
CA ARG A 456 -1.35 -11.70 27.46
C ARG A 456 0.07 -12.22 27.28
N ALA A 457 1.05 -11.36 27.48
CA ALA A 457 2.45 -11.70 27.54
C ALA A 457 2.81 -12.25 28.93
N VAL A 458 3.78 -13.16 28.95
CA VAL A 458 4.51 -13.59 30.15
C VAL A 458 6.00 -13.53 29.82
N ASP A 459 6.81 -12.90 30.68
CA ASP A 459 8.26 -12.74 30.45
C ASP A 459 9.07 -13.99 30.85
N ALA A 460 10.40 -13.88 30.77
CA ALA A 460 11.33 -14.96 31.17
C ALA A 460 11.42 -15.19 32.69
N ALA A 461 10.99 -14.21 33.51
CA ALA A 461 10.98 -14.28 34.97
C ALA A 461 9.64 -14.83 35.53
N GLY A 462 8.59 -14.86 34.71
CA GLY A 462 7.24 -15.30 35.07
C GLY A 462 6.27 -14.15 35.40
N ASN A 463 6.63 -12.90 35.14
CA ASN A 463 5.72 -11.76 35.25
C ASN A 463 4.67 -11.81 34.13
N ILE A 464 3.40 -11.68 34.49
CA ILE A 464 2.25 -11.81 33.58
C ILE A 464 1.63 -10.43 33.36
N ASP A 465 1.30 -10.10 32.11
CA ASP A 465 0.48 -8.93 31.79
C ASP A 465 -0.88 -9.01 32.52
N ALA A 466 -1.11 -8.03 33.40
CA ALA A 466 -2.32 -7.92 34.21
C ALA A 466 -3.53 -7.36 33.43
N THR A 467 -3.32 -6.88 32.21
CA THR A 467 -4.28 -6.22 31.33
C THR A 467 -4.33 -6.86 29.94
N PRO A 468 -4.76 -8.15 29.82
CA PRO A 468 -4.76 -8.87 28.55
C PRO A 468 -5.46 -8.10 27.42
N ALA A 469 -4.77 -7.90 26.30
CA ALA A 469 -5.32 -7.25 25.13
C ALA A 469 -6.47 -8.10 24.54
N THR A 470 -7.67 -7.52 24.50
CA THR A 470 -8.87 -8.20 23.98
C THR A 470 -9.19 -7.78 22.55
N TYR A 471 -9.61 -8.73 21.71
CA TYR A 471 -10.27 -8.42 20.45
C TYR A 471 -11.47 -9.33 20.20
N THR A 472 -12.56 -8.72 19.77
CA THR A 472 -13.78 -9.41 19.36
C THR A 472 -14.00 -9.18 17.87
N TRP A 473 -14.28 -10.25 17.13
CA TRP A 473 -14.64 -10.20 15.72
C TRP A 473 -15.83 -11.14 15.45
N THR A 474 -16.61 -10.85 14.42
CA THR A 474 -17.65 -11.76 13.94
C THR A 474 -17.21 -12.41 12.65
N VAL A 475 -17.23 -13.73 12.59
CA VAL A 475 -17.21 -14.43 11.31
C VAL A 475 -18.65 -14.50 10.81
N ASP A 476 -18.88 -14.04 9.60
CA ASP A 476 -20.14 -14.22 8.91
C ASP A 476 -19.84 -14.57 7.46
N THR A 477 -20.18 -15.79 7.05
CA THR A 477 -20.04 -16.28 5.66
C THR A 477 -21.37 -16.38 4.93
N LYS A 478 -22.46 -15.87 5.52
CA LYS A 478 -23.78 -15.83 4.89
C LYS A 478 -23.85 -14.61 3.96
N ALA A 479 -23.73 -14.86 2.67
CA ALA A 479 -23.99 -13.84 1.65
C ALA A 479 -25.34 -13.12 1.88
N PRO A 480 -25.37 -11.77 1.77
CA PRO A 480 -26.59 -11.00 1.91
C PRO A 480 -27.58 -11.36 0.80
N GLU A 481 -28.86 -11.14 1.07
CA GLU A 481 -29.89 -11.30 0.05
C GLU A 481 -29.63 -10.35 -1.14
N ALA A 482 -29.84 -10.85 -2.36
CA ALA A 482 -29.60 -10.10 -3.57
C ALA A 482 -30.47 -8.83 -3.60
N PRO A 483 -29.89 -7.62 -3.72
CA PRO A 483 -30.67 -6.39 -3.73
C PRO A 483 -31.72 -6.37 -4.82
N VAL A 484 -32.92 -5.90 -4.45
CA VAL A 484 -34.05 -5.75 -5.36
C VAL A 484 -34.39 -4.28 -5.44
N PHE A 485 -34.10 -3.66 -6.59
CA PHE A 485 -34.76 -2.41 -6.94
C PHE A 485 -36.25 -2.69 -7.15
N THR A 486 -37.10 -1.87 -6.55
CA THR A 486 -38.56 -2.06 -6.56
C THR A 486 -39.26 -0.96 -7.34
N LYS A 487 -38.62 0.22 -7.48
CA LYS A 487 -39.14 1.35 -8.26
C LYS A 487 -38.06 2.39 -8.52
N ILE A 488 -38.37 3.34 -9.38
CA ILE A 488 -37.70 4.65 -9.44
C ILE A 488 -38.52 5.67 -8.64
N THR A 489 -37.88 6.71 -8.13
CA THR A 489 -38.53 7.62 -7.16
C THR A 489 -39.21 8.80 -7.83
N GLU A 490 -38.67 9.29 -8.95
CA GLU A 490 -39.41 10.05 -9.97
C GLU A 490 -39.75 9.13 -11.15
N ASP A 491 -40.72 8.26 -10.95
CA ASP A 491 -41.43 7.66 -12.08
C ASP A 491 -42.35 8.75 -12.67
N ARG A 492 -41.91 9.39 -13.76
CA ARG A 492 -42.67 10.44 -14.45
C ARG A 492 -43.69 9.84 -15.43
N GLY A 493 -43.71 8.52 -15.57
CA GLY A 493 -44.68 7.75 -16.35
C GLY A 493 -46.13 7.97 -15.94
N VAL A 494 -47.04 7.58 -16.85
CA VAL A 494 -48.49 7.69 -16.63
C VAL A 494 -49.00 6.70 -15.57
N TYR A 495 -48.33 5.56 -15.43
CA TYR A 495 -48.59 4.60 -14.35
C TYR A 495 -47.46 4.67 -13.33
N ALA A 496 -47.80 5.04 -12.10
CA ALA A 496 -46.83 5.06 -11.00
C ALA A 496 -46.27 3.65 -10.76
N ASP A 497 -44.95 3.56 -10.63
CA ASP A 497 -44.18 2.33 -10.42
C ASP A 497 -44.34 1.31 -11.58
N ASP A 498 -44.36 1.74 -12.86
CA ASP A 498 -44.24 0.87 -14.05
C ASP A 498 -42.83 0.86 -14.70
N GLN A 499 -41.93 1.73 -14.23
CA GLN A 499 -40.54 1.87 -14.67
C GLN A 499 -40.36 2.40 -16.11
N ILE A 500 -41.33 3.14 -16.65
CA ILE A 500 -41.26 3.79 -17.96
C ILE A 500 -41.36 5.29 -17.72
N THR A 501 -40.26 6.03 -17.93
CA THR A 501 -40.13 7.41 -17.42
C THR A 501 -39.41 8.35 -18.38
N SER A 502 -39.83 9.61 -18.35
CA SER A 502 -39.19 10.78 -18.95
C SER A 502 -38.14 11.42 -18.03
N ASP A 503 -37.92 10.85 -16.84
CA ASP A 503 -36.74 11.14 -16.03
C ASP A 503 -35.52 10.36 -16.52
N ASN A 504 -34.51 11.09 -17.01
CA ASN A 504 -33.20 10.53 -17.32
C ASN A 504 -32.19 10.65 -16.17
N THR A 505 -32.60 11.19 -15.03
CA THR A 505 -31.77 11.46 -13.84
C THR A 505 -32.19 10.57 -12.65
N LEU A 506 -32.26 9.26 -12.90
CA LEU A 506 -32.96 8.29 -12.05
C LEU A 506 -32.50 8.22 -10.58
N LEU A 507 -33.47 8.33 -9.65
CA LEU A 507 -33.31 7.95 -8.24
C LEU A 507 -33.85 6.53 -8.01
N LEU A 508 -32.99 5.50 -8.11
CA LEU A 508 -33.36 4.09 -7.94
C LEU A 508 -33.68 3.77 -6.46
N SER A 509 -34.87 3.23 -6.20
CA SER A 509 -35.33 2.81 -4.87
C SER A 509 -35.53 1.30 -4.80
N GLY A 510 -35.22 0.70 -3.65
CA GLY A 510 -35.30 -0.76 -3.48
C GLY A 510 -35.10 -1.25 -2.05
N THR A 511 -34.73 -2.53 -1.95
CA THR A 511 -34.36 -3.17 -0.69
C THR A 511 -33.03 -3.92 -0.81
N ALA A 512 -32.29 -3.95 0.29
CA ALA A 512 -31.04 -4.69 0.45
C ALA A 512 -30.82 -5.00 1.93
N GLU A 513 -29.81 -5.82 2.26
CA GLU A 513 -29.48 -6.11 3.66
C GLU A 513 -29.05 -4.83 4.41
N ALA A 514 -29.55 -4.63 5.63
CA ALA A 514 -29.39 -3.39 6.38
C ALA A 514 -27.91 -3.08 6.63
N GLY A 515 -27.46 -1.89 6.21
CA GLY A 515 -26.06 -1.49 6.35
C GLY A 515 -25.08 -2.12 5.34
N ALA A 516 -25.55 -2.89 4.35
CA ALA A 516 -24.72 -3.35 3.25
C ALA A 516 -24.29 -2.19 2.34
N VAL A 517 -23.10 -2.30 1.75
CA VAL A 517 -22.67 -1.48 0.61
C VAL A 517 -23.20 -2.17 -0.65
N VAL A 518 -24.10 -1.50 -1.38
CA VAL A 518 -24.65 -2.02 -2.62
C VAL A 518 -23.87 -1.44 -3.79
N THR A 519 -23.34 -2.30 -4.66
CA THR A 519 -22.79 -1.93 -5.97
C THR A 519 -23.88 -2.01 -7.02
N ILE A 520 -24.12 -0.90 -7.72
CA ILE A 520 -25.13 -0.79 -8.77
C ILE A 520 -24.46 -1.05 -10.13
N LEU A 521 -25.07 -1.94 -10.89
CA LEU A 521 -24.60 -2.43 -12.18
C LEU A 521 -25.65 -2.12 -13.25
N GLU A 522 -25.24 -1.49 -14.34
CA GLU A 522 -26.04 -1.38 -15.57
C GLU A 522 -25.44 -2.37 -16.59
N LYS A 523 -26.31 -3.18 -17.21
CA LYS A 523 -25.95 -4.30 -18.09
C LYS A 523 -24.97 -3.97 -19.21
N ILE A 524 -24.98 -2.76 -19.75
CA ILE A 524 -24.06 -2.32 -20.82
C ILE A 524 -22.83 -1.59 -20.25
N ARG A 525 -23.01 -0.68 -19.29
CA ARG A 525 -21.93 0.16 -18.73
C ARG A 525 -21.09 -0.50 -17.63
N GLY A 526 -21.54 -1.61 -17.05
CA GLY A 526 -20.90 -2.23 -15.88
C GLY A 526 -21.26 -1.50 -14.59
N GLN A 527 -20.29 -1.26 -13.71
CA GLN A 527 -20.54 -0.57 -12.44
C GLN A 527 -20.82 0.92 -12.67
N VAL A 528 -22.02 1.37 -12.29
CA VAL A 528 -22.47 2.77 -12.43
C VAL A 528 -22.43 3.55 -11.11
N GLY A 529 -22.26 2.88 -9.97
CA GLY A 529 -22.04 3.53 -8.68
C GLY A 529 -22.17 2.59 -7.49
N THR A 530 -22.15 3.16 -6.29
CA THR A 530 -22.41 2.46 -5.03
C THR A 530 -23.38 3.26 -4.15
N ALA A 531 -24.12 2.57 -3.29
CA ALA A 531 -24.99 3.15 -2.28
C ALA A 531 -24.88 2.36 -0.97
N ARG A 532 -25.36 2.91 0.15
CA ARG A 532 -25.41 2.22 1.43
C ARG A 532 -26.85 1.94 1.82
N ALA A 533 -27.20 0.68 2.06
CA ALA A 533 -28.52 0.29 2.50
C ALA A 533 -28.78 0.81 3.93
N ALA A 534 -29.93 1.42 4.16
CA ALA A 534 -30.29 1.99 5.45
C ALA A 534 -30.70 0.89 6.47
N ALA A 535 -30.72 1.26 7.76
CA ALA A 535 -30.96 0.31 8.87
C ALA A 535 -32.35 -0.38 8.82
N ASN A 536 -33.32 0.25 8.14
CA ASN A 536 -34.66 -0.27 7.83
C ASN A 536 -34.71 -1.14 6.56
N ARG A 537 -33.55 -1.56 6.01
CA ARG A 537 -33.40 -2.37 4.77
C ARG A 537 -33.81 -1.67 3.47
N THR A 538 -34.08 -0.37 3.46
CA THR A 538 -34.31 0.39 2.21
C THR A 538 -32.99 0.76 1.53
N LEU A 539 -32.93 0.54 0.23
CA LEU A 539 -31.88 1.00 -0.66
C LEU A 539 -32.37 2.23 -1.43
N SER A 540 -31.52 3.25 -1.56
CA SER A 540 -31.72 4.37 -2.47
C SER A 540 -30.37 4.72 -3.11
N PHE A 541 -30.37 4.88 -4.43
CA PHE A 541 -29.19 5.25 -5.21
C PHE A 541 -29.57 6.35 -6.20
N SER A 542 -29.00 7.54 -5.98
CA SER A 542 -29.08 8.65 -6.93
C SER A 542 -28.15 8.39 -8.12
N TYR A 543 -28.73 8.42 -9.31
CA TYR A 543 -28.01 8.59 -10.58
C TYR A 543 -28.28 9.99 -11.17
N GLU A 544 -28.76 10.93 -10.34
CA GLU A 544 -29.22 12.26 -10.75
C GLU A 544 -28.10 13.12 -11.36
N SER A 545 -26.84 12.79 -11.07
CA SER A 545 -25.66 13.46 -11.64
C SER A 545 -25.29 13.01 -13.06
N THR A 546 -26.04 12.11 -13.70
CA THR A 546 -25.71 11.60 -15.03
C THR A 546 -26.96 11.29 -15.85
N ALA A 547 -27.32 12.24 -16.72
CA ALA A 547 -28.43 12.10 -17.66
C ALA A 547 -28.24 10.90 -18.59
N LEU A 548 -29.20 9.98 -18.57
CA LEU A 548 -29.27 8.82 -19.44
C LEU A 548 -29.82 9.18 -20.84
N PRO A 549 -29.17 8.74 -21.93
CA PRO A 549 -29.80 8.71 -23.25
C PRO A 549 -31.06 7.84 -23.26
N GLU A 550 -31.96 8.07 -24.21
CA GLU A 550 -33.12 7.21 -24.47
C GLU A 550 -32.71 5.73 -24.60
N GLY A 551 -33.50 4.84 -23.99
CA GLY A 551 -33.32 3.40 -24.12
C GLY A 551 -33.84 2.60 -22.93
N THR A 552 -33.74 1.28 -23.06
CA THR A 552 -34.04 0.35 -21.97
C THR A 552 -32.78 -0.01 -21.19
N TYR A 553 -32.77 0.36 -19.92
CA TYR A 553 -31.73 0.12 -18.94
C TYR A 553 -32.07 -1.11 -18.11
N HIS A 554 -31.07 -1.97 -17.91
CA HIS A 554 -31.20 -3.16 -17.09
C HIS A 554 -30.29 -2.98 -15.87
N PHE A 555 -30.86 -2.40 -14.81
CA PHE A 555 -30.15 -2.24 -13.55
C PHE A 555 -30.19 -3.56 -12.78
N SER A 556 -29.05 -3.94 -12.23
CA SER A 556 -28.93 -4.99 -11.23
C SER A 556 -28.04 -4.48 -10.11
N ALA A 557 -28.03 -5.17 -8.98
CA ALA A 557 -27.23 -4.75 -7.85
C ALA A 557 -26.66 -5.96 -7.10
N LYS A 558 -25.51 -5.77 -6.47
CA LYS A 558 -24.91 -6.73 -5.55
C LYS A 558 -24.72 -6.05 -4.20
N ALA A 559 -25.22 -6.66 -3.13
CA ALA A 559 -24.88 -6.24 -1.78
C ALA A 559 -23.53 -6.84 -1.42
N GLN A 560 -22.68 -6.04 -0.79
CA GLN A 560 -21.61 -6.49 0.07
C GLN A 560 -21.97 -6.13 1.52
N ASP A 561 -22.05 -7.13 2.39
CA ASP A 561 -22.36 -6.90 3.80
C ASP A 561 -21.16 -6.31 4.57
N ALA A 562 -21.32 -6.14 5.88
CA ALA A 562 -20.25 -5.64 6.75
C ALA A 562 -19.09 -6.62 6.97
N ALA A 563 -19.24 -7.91 6.61
CA ALA A 563 -18.22 -8.95 6.69
C ALA A 563 -17.49 -9.17 5.36
N GLY A 564 -17.98 -8.56 4.27
CA GLY A 564 -17.40 -8.64 2.94
C GLY A 564 -18.05 -9.69 2.02
N ASN A 565 -19.08 -10.42 2.43
CA ASN A 565 -19.76 -11.36 1.52
C ASN A 565 -20.51 -10.62 0.43
N GLN A 566 -20.40 -11.11 -0.80
CA GLN A 566 -21.19 -10.60 -1.91
C GLN A 566 -22.45 -11.44 -2.12
N SER A 567 -23.60 -10.77 -2.28
CA SER A 567 -24.82 -11.41 -2.75
C SER A 567 -24.64 -11.96 -4.17
N GLN A 568 -25.54 -12.86 -4.57
CA GLN A 568 -25.82 -13.02 -6.00
C GLN A 568 -26.28 -11.66 -6.59
N PRO A 569 -26.03 -11.38 -7.88
CA PRO A 569 -26.64 -10.22 -8.51
C PRO A 569 -28.16 -10.32 -8.42
N GLY A 570 -28.81 -9.21 -8.08
CA GLY A 570 -30.26 -9.06 -8.11
C GLY A 570 -30.83 -9.29 -9.51
N SER A 571 -32.12 -9.60 -9.57
CA SER A 571 -32.86 -9.66 -10.84
C SER A 571 -32.73 -8.34 -11.60
N GLU A 572 -32.75 -8.40 -12.94
CA GLU A 572 -32.70 -7.20 -13.76
C GLU A 572 -33.96 -6.35 -13.54
N PHE A 573 -33.79 -5.22 -12.86
CA PHE A 573 -34.75 -4.14 -12.76
C PHE A 573 -34.67 -3.32 -14.05
N LYS A 574 -35.63 -3.57 -14.93
CA LYS A 574 -35.77 -2.86 -16.21
C LYS A 574 -36.33 -1.46 -15.94
N VAL A 575 -35.62 -0.43 -16.35
CA VAL A 575 -36.16 0.94 -16.49
C VAL A 575 -36.06 1.33 -17.96
N THR A 576 -37.17 1.77 -18.56
CA THR A 576 -37.12 2.41 -19.87
C THR A 576 -37.12 3.91 -19.65
N VAL A 577 -35.98 4.54 -19.94
CA VAL A 577 -35.88 5.99 -20.04
C VAL A 577 -36.31 6.32 -21.46
N ASP A 578 -37.51 6.85 -21.62
CA ASP A 578 -37.98 7.34 -22.91
C ASP A 578 -37.93 8.86 -22.93
N LEU A 579 -37.35 9.43 -23.98
CA LEU A 579 -37.21 10.88 -24.16
C LEU A 579 -37.81 11.36 -25.50
N THR A 580 -38.39 10.43 -26.27
CA THR A 580 -39.10 10.77 -27.50
C THR A 580 -40.48 11.29 -27.12
N ALA A 581 -40.67 12.60 -27.23
CA ALA A 581 -41.99 13.20 -27.07
C ALA A 581 -42.92 12.76 -28.20
N PRO A 582 -44.15 12.26 -27.90
CA PRO A 582 -45.04 11.76 -28.93
C PRO A 582 -45.30 12.80 -30.02
N THR A 583 -45.00 12.42 -31.25
CA THR A 583 -45.25 13.24 -32.43
C THR A 583 -46.71 13.09 -32.84
N VAL A 584 -47.36 14.21 -33.18
CA VAL A 584 -48.81 14.26 -33.41
C VAL A 584 -49.09 14.78 -34.82
N ALA A 585 -49.56 13.87 -35.68
CA ALA A 585 -50.00 14.14 -37.03
C ALA A 585 -51.53 14.18 -37.09
N ILE A 586 -52.12 15.37 -37.03
CA ILE A 586 -53.55 15.58 -37.28
C ILE A 586 -53.78 15.68 -38.78
N SER A 587 -54.67 14.84 -39.31
CA SER A 587 -55.06 14.80 -40.71
C SER A 587 -56.57 14.67 -40.87
N SER A 588 -57.08 14.80 -42.09
CA SER A 588 -58.46 14.46 -42.43
C SER A 588 -58.51 13.87 -43.83
N GLY A 589 -59.54 13.08 -44.12
CA GLY A 589 -59.87 12.65 -45.48
C GLY A 589 -60.50 13.75 -46.33
N GLU A 590 -60.96 14.85 -45.72
CA GLU A 590 -61.58 15.97 -46.42
C GLU A 590 -60.50 16.86 -47.08
N ALA A 591 -60.50 16.91 -48.41
CA ALA A 591 -59.45 17.54 -49.22
C ALA A 591 -59.83 18.92 -49.81
N GLY A 592 -60.89 19.55 -49.30
CA GLY A 592 -61.35 20.90 -49.65
C GLY A 592 -61.85 21.63 -48.41
N PRO A 593 -62.48 22.81 -48.55
CA PRO A 593 -63.27 23.33 -47.45
C PRO A 593 -64.42 22.37 -47.14
N VAL A 594 -64.88 22.36 -45.90
CA VAL A 594 -65.97 21.50 -45.42
C VAL A 594 -67.18 22.32 -45.00
N LYS A 595 -68.40 21.78 -45.13
CA LYS A 595 -69.66 22.46 -44.70
C LYS A 595 -70.36 21.79 -43.53
N ASN A 596 -70.05 20.51 -43.33
CA ASN A 596 -70.58 19.69 -42.26
C ASN A 596 -69.51 19.50 -41.19
N ALA A 597 -69.91 18.96 -40.04
CA ALA A 597 -68.96 18.38 -39.11
C ALA A 597 -68.17 17.24 -39.80
N PHE A 598 -66.85 17.27 -39.68
CA PHE A 598 -65.92 16.36 -40.37
C PHE A 598 -65.10 15.54 -39.38
N THR A 599 -64.57 14.41 -39.84
CA THR A 599 -63.69 13.57 -39.00
C THR A 599 -62.24 13.95 -39.23
N VAL A 600 -61.52 14.23 -38.16
CA VAL A 600 -60.05 14.28 -38.16
C VAL A 600 -59.50 12.98 -37.60
N GLU A 601 -58.42 12.49 -38.20
CA GLU A 601 -57.58 11.43 -37.66
C GLU A 601 -56.39 12.10 -36.96
N VAL A 602 -56.29 11.90 -35.65
CA VAL A 602 -55.13 12.31 -34.85
C VAL A 602 -54.25 11.07 -34.71
N LYS A 603 -53.17 11.03 -35.48
CA LYS A 603 -52.21 9.94 -35.49
C LYS A 603 -50.98 10.30 -34.67
N LEU A 604 -50.48 9.32 -33.94
CA LEU A 604 -49.39 9.45 -32.98
C LEU A 604 -48.21 8.54 -33.39
N SER A 605 -47.00 8.85 -32.95
CA SER A 605 -45.86 7.90 -33.06
C SER A 605 -46.01 6.70 -32.13
N GLU A 606 -46.61 6.89 -30.96
CA GLU A 606 -46.80 5.88 -29.92
C GLU A 606 -48.15 6.01 -29.19
N GLU A 607 -48.34 5.16 -28.18
CA GLU A 607 -49.54 5.16 -27.34
C GLU A 607 -49.51 6.31 -26.33
N VAL A 608 -50.57 7.12 -26.31
CA VAL A 608 -50.70 8.28 -25.42
C VAL A 608 -51.95 8.23 -24.56
N PHE A 609 -51.84 8.90 -23.42
CA PHE A 609 -52.81 9.04 -22.37
C PHE A 609 -53.10 10.53 -22.09
N GLY A 610 -54.11 10.81 -21.27
CA GLY A 610 -54.50 12.17 -20.87
C GLY A 610 -55.16 13.01 -21.96
N LEU A 611 -55.08 12.61 -23.23
CA LEU A 611 -55.57 13.35 -24.39
C LEU A 611 -57.10 13.50 -24.41
N GLU A 612 -57.62 14.63 -23.96
CA GLU A 612 -59.04 14.96 -24.03
C GLU A 612 -59.40 15.80 -25.27
N ALA A 613 -60.70 15.87 -25.56
CA ALA A 613 -61.23 16.83 -26.54
C ALA A 613 -60.95 18.30 -26.14
N SER A 614 -60.78 18.54 -24.83
CA SER A 614 -60.43 19.78 -24.16
C SER A 614 -59.07 20.36 -24.59
N ASP A 615 -58.13 19.51 -25.02
CA ASP A 615 -56.72 19.87 -25.17
C ASP A 615 -56.37 20.39 -26.56
N PHE A 616 -57.19 20.07 -27.55
CA PHE A 616 -57.07 20.59 -28.90
C PHE A 616 -57.51 22.04 -28.95
N THR A 617 -56.60 22.91 -29.38
CA THR A 617 -56.97 24.28 -29.77
C THR A 617 -57.67 24.21 -31.12
N VAL A 618 -58.97 24.48 -31.14
CA VAL A 618 -59.79 24.57 -32.35
C VAL A 618 -60.18 26.04 -32.58
N SER A 619 -59.76 26.62 -33.70
CA SER A 619 -60.29 27.91 -34.13
C SER A 619 -61.54 27.70 -34.97
N ASN A 620 -62.56 28.56 -34.83
CA ASN A 620 -63.78 28.55 -35.67
C ASN A 620 -64.57 27.23 -35.64
N GLY A 621 -64.40 26.40 -34.61
CA GLY A 621 -65.15 25.16 -34.42
C GLY A 621 -64.98 24.61 -33.01
N THR A 622 -65.60 23.45 -32.77
CA THR A 622 -65.45 22.64 -31.56
C THR A 622 -65.03 21.22 -31.92
N LEU A 623 -64.23 20.58 -31.07
CA LEU A 623 -63.89 19.16 -31.21
C LEU A 623 -64.74 18.35 -30.23
N HIS A 624 -65.47 17.37 -30.77
CA HIS A 624 -66.34 16.46 -30.03
C HIS A 624 -66.11 15.02 -30.50
N ASN A 625 -66.65 14.04 -29.77
CA ASN A 625 -66.53 12.61 -30.10
C ASN A 625 -65.08 12.11 -30.31
N LEU A 626 -64.10 12.69 -29.61
CA LEU A 626 -62.74 12.15 -29.56
C LEU A 626 -62.81 10.71 -29.03
N ARG A 627 -62.26 9.78 -29.80
CA ARG A 627 -62.23 8.35 -29.48
C ARG A 627 -60.96 7.73 -30.03
N ALA A 628 -60.35 6.81 -29.28
CA ALA A 628 -59.36 5.92 -29.83
C ALA A 628 -60.01 5.00 -30.88
N VAL A 629 -59.32 4.80 -32.00
CA VAL A 629 -59.60 3.74 -33.00
C VAL A 629 -58.67 2.56 -32.72
N ASP A 630 -57.41 2.85 -32.43
CA ASP A 630 -56.41 1.96 -31.87
C ASP A 630 -55.49 2.76 -30.91
N LYS A 631 -54.35 2.19 -30.48
CA LYS A 631 -53.40 2.82 -29.55
C LYS A 631 -52.73 4.09 -30.10
N LEU A 632 -52.54 4.18 -31.42
CA LEU A 632 -51.82 5.25 -32.12
C LEU A 632 -52.75 6.22 -32.83
N THR A 633 -53.99 5.81 -33.08
CA THR A 633 -54.92 6.49 -33.99
C THR A 633 -56.19 6.86 -33.24
N TYR A 634 -56.41 8.16 -33.02
CA TYR A 634 -57.67 8.70 -32.52
C TYR A 634 -58.47 9.29 -33.69
N THR A 635 -59.80 9.22 -33.61
CA THR A 635 -60.68 10.03 -34.47
C THR A 635 -61.50 10.99 -33.64
N ALA A 636 -61.73 12.19 -34.17
CA ALA A 636 -62.61 13.16 -33.55
C ALA A 636 -63.52 13.83 -34.58
N THR A 637 -64.72 14.22 -34.16
CA THR A 637 -65.63 15.04 -34.96
C THR A 637 -65.32 16.51 -34.69
N ILE A 638 -64.67 17.18 -35.65
CA ILE A 638 -64.67 18.63 -35.67
C ILE A 638 -66.06 19.08 -36.11
N THR A 639 -66.73 19.87 -35.28
CA THR A 639 -67.98 20.56 -35.61
C THR A 639 -67.65 22.06 -35.74
N PRO A 640 -67.47 22.57 -36.97
CA PRO A 640 -67.23 23.99 -37.17
C PRO A 640 -68.36 24.87 -36.65
N THR A 641 -68.03 26.12 -36.33
CA THR A 641 -68.98 27.11 -35.84
C THR A 641 -69.71 27.75 -37.01
N SER A 642 -70.98 27.40 -37.19
CA SER A 642 -71.80 27.82 -38.32
C SER A 642 -71.90 29.35 -38.55
N GLY A 643 -72.30 29.69 -39.78
CA GLY A 643 -72.49 31.04 -40.30
C GLY A 643 -71.21 31.74 -40.72
N ARG A 644 -70.17 31.03 -41.20
CA ARG A 644 -68.89 31.64 -41.62
C ARG A 644 -68.09 30.83 -42.65
N GLU A 645 -67.52 31.53 -43.62
CA GLU A 645 -66.27 31.13 -44.27
C GLU A 645 -65.13 31.39 -43.26
N ALA A 646 -64.38 30.36 -42.86
CA ALA A 646 -63.24 30.51 -41.96
C ALA A 646 -62.30 29.30 -42.01
N VAL A 647 -61.00 29.48 -41.73
CA VAL A 647 -60.12 28.35 -41.46
C VAL A 647 -60.47 27.73 -40.12
N VAL A 648 -60.82 26.44 -40.11
CA VAL A 648 -60.90 25.62 -38.91
C VAL A 648 -59.55 24.93 -38.72
N ALA A 649 -58.66 25.67 -38.07
CA ALA A 649 -57.44 25.08 -37.56
C ALA A 649 -57.76 24.24 -36.34
N VAL A 650 -57.32 22.98 -36.36
CA VAL A 650 -57.15 22.16 -35.15
C VAL A 650 -55.66 21.88 -34.95
N SER A 651 -55.18 22.15 -33.74
CA SER A 651 -53.82 21.83 -33.32
C SER A 651 -53.80 21.36 -31.88
N LEU A 652 -53.08 20.28 -31.61
CA LEU A 652 -52.74 19.90 -30.25
C LEU A 652 -51.49 20.66 -29.83
N ALA A 653 -51.57 21.40 -28.72
CA ALA A 653 -50.39 22.06 -28.15
C ALA A 653 -49.40 21.00 -27.63
N THR A 654 -48.18 21.42 -27.30
CA THR A 654 -47.23 20.51 -26.61
C THR A 654 -47.68 20.26 -25.17
N GLY A 655 -47.39 19.07 -24.61
CA GLY A 655 -47.75 18.73 -23.23
C GLY A 655 -49.25 18.50 -23.00
N LYS A 656 -49.94 17.90 -23.98
CA LYS A 656 -51.39 17.70 -24.03
C LYS A 656 -51.85 16.26 -24.22
N ALA A 657 -51.01 15.47 -24.87
CA ALA A 657 -51.01 14.02 -24.79
C ALA A 657 -49.67 13.63 -24.14
N THR A 658 -49.68 12.69 -23.20
CA THR A 658 -48.45 12.11 -22.64
C THR A 658 -48.30 10.69 -23.13
N ASP A 659 -47.11 10.30 -23.55
CA ASP A 659 -46.79 8.88 -23.77
C ASP A 659 -46.86 8.08 -22.45
N LEU A 660 -46.45 6.82 -22.49
CA LEU A 660 -46.33 5.98 -21.31
C LEU A 660 -45.31 6.52 -20.28
N ALA A 661 -44.26 7.20 -20.75
CA ALA A 661 -43.17 7.78 -19.97
C ALA A 661 -43.45 9.17 -19.37
N GLY A 662 -44.60 9.77 -19.70
CA GLY A 662 -44.95 11.14 -19.30
C GLY A 662 -44.34 12.23 -20.17
N ASN A 663 -43.64 11.90 -21.27
CA ASN A 663 -43.22 12.91 -22.24
C ASN A 663 -44.47 13.58 -22.83
N GLY A 664 -44.59 14.88 -22.56
CA GLY A 664 -45.60 15.71 -23.19
C GLY A 664 -45.34 15.82 -24.69
N ASN A 665 -46.35 15.50 -25.51
CA ASN A 665 -46.24 15.45 -26.97
C ASN A 665 -45.54 16.67 -27.58
N ALA A 666 -44.84 16.46 -28.70
CA ALA A 666 -44.47 17.55 -29.57
C ALA A 666 -45.75 18.23 -30.11
N ALA A 667 -45.76 19.56 -30.19
CA ALA A 667 -46.91 20.29 -30.75
C ALA A 667 -47.25 19.74 -32.14
N SER A 668 -48.53 19.47 -32.40
CA SER A 668 -48.93 18.84 -33.65
C SER A 668 -48.65 19.73 -34.85
N ASN A 669 -48.70 19.15 -36.06
CA ASN A 669 -49.00 19.99 -37.21
C ASN A 669 -50.34 20.71 -36.97
N LYS A 670 -50.42 21.97 -37.37
CA LYS A 670 -51.69 22.70 -37.41
C LYS A 670 -52.46 22.17 -38.62
N LEU A 671 -53.49 21.33 -38.40
CA LEU A 671 -54.37 20.94 -39.49
C LEU A 671 -55.31 22.10 -39.77
N GLU A 672 -55.08 22.81 -40.87
CA GLU A 672 -55.93 23.89 -41.35
C GLU A 672 -56.88 23.34 -42.43
N THR A 673 -58.03 22.83 -41.99
CA THR A 673 -59.15 22.55 -42.91
C THR A 673 -59.96 23.84 -43.05
N ALA A 674 -60.13 24.31 -44.27
CA ALA A 674 -61.05 25.42 -44.50
C ALA A 674 -62.50 24.98 -44.16
N TYR A 675 -63.30 25.86 -43.60
CA TYR A 675 -64.72 25.66 -43.37
C TYR A 675 -65.50 26.71 -44.12
N ASP A 676 -66.58 26.28 -44.74
CA ASP A 676 -67.54 27.15 -45.38
C ASP A 676 -68.94 26.51 -45.26
N ASP A 677 -69.82 27.14 -44.46
CA ASP A 677 -71.26 26.94 -44.53
C ASP A 677 -72.01 28.19 -45.03
N ILE A 678 -71.28 29.23 -45.44
CA ILE A 678 -71.89 30.35 -46.15
C ILE A 678 -72.19 29.85 -47.55
N ALA A 679 -73.47 29.56 -47.79
CA ALA A 679 -73.96 29.40 -49.15
C ALA A 679 -73.57 30.64 -49.97
N PRO A 680 -72.82 30.49 -51.08
CA PRO A 680 -72.32 31.58 -51.88
C PRO A 680 -73.33 32.70 -52.10
N SER A 681 -72.94 33.92 -51.73
CA SER A 681 -73.90 35.02 -51.58
C SER A 681 -73.28 36.40 -51.78
N GLY A 682 -74.13 37.38 -52.05
CA GLY A 682 -73.70 38.68 -52.57
C GLY A 682 -73.35 38.65 -54.07
N TYR A 683 -73.30 37.47 -54.70
CA TYR A 683 -72.93 37.39 -56.10
C TYR A 683 -74.04 37.82 -57.06
N ALA A 684 -73.61 38.48 -58.13
CA ALA A 684 -74.41 38.82 -59.28
C ALA A 684 -73.70 38.31 -60.54
N VAL A 685 -74.42 37.53 -61.35
CA VAL A 685 -74.05 37.34 -62.75
C VAL A 685 -74.52 38.53 -63.55
N GLN A 686 -73.72 38.90 -64.54
CA GLN A 686 -74.12 39.68 -65.70
C GLN A 686 -73.48 39.01 -66.92
N PHE A 687 -73.89 39.38 -68.13
CA PHE A 687 -72.97 39.18 -69.24
C PHE A 687 -72.06 40.42 -69.32
N LEU A 688 -70.76 40.22 -69.57
CA LEU A 688 -69.76 41.27 -69.32
C LEU A 688 -69.67 42.36 -70.39
N THR A 689 -70.59 42.35 -71.36
CA THR A 689 -70.82 43.41 -72.34
C THR A 689 -72.30 43.40 -72.70
N ASP A 690 -72.78 44.57 -73.12
CA ASP A 690 -74.17 44.95 -72.87
C ASP A 690 -75.06 44.58 -74.07
N LEU A 691 -74.51 44.82 -75.26
CA LEU A 691 -74.77 44.10 -76.51
C LEU A 691 -73.47 43.46 -77.00
N ILE A 692 -73.57 42.60 -78.03
CA ILE A 692 -72.48 42.10 -78.88
C ILE A 692 -72.83 42.23 -80.36
N ASP A 693 -71.75 42.31 -81.12
CA ASP A 693 -71.55 43.10 -82.32
C ASP A 693 -71.37 42.19 -83.56
N VAL A 694 -70.14 41.84 -83.90
CA VAL A 694 -69.75 40.86 -84.93
C VAL A 694 -68.69 39.90 -84.38
N THR A 695 -68.01 40.21 -83.27
CA THR A 695 -66.69 39.61 -83.00
C THR A 695 -66.69 38.24 -82.35
N ASN A 696 -67.49 38.02 -81.29
CA ASN A 696 -67.12 37.01 -80.30
C ASN A 696 -68.20 35.98 -79.92
N LEU A 697 -68.87 35.42 -80.93
CA LEU A 697 -69.68 34.20 -80.77
C LEU A 697 -68.96 33.03 -80.06
N GLU A 698 -67.61 33.08 -80.02
CA GLU A 698 -66.70 32.09 -79.39
C GLU A 698 -65.81 32.68 -78.28
N THR A 699 -65.86 33.99 -77.98
CA THR A 699 -65.17 34.59 -76.80
C THR A 699 -66.16 35.26 -75.84
N ALA A 700 -67.46 35.01 -76.04
CA ALA A 700 -68.56 35.54 -75.26
C ALA A 700 -68.41 35.23 -73.77
N GLY A 701 -68.75 36.19 -72.89
CA GLY A 701 -68.44 36.09 -71.47
C GLY A 701 -69.57 36.50 -70.55
N ILE A 702 -69.90 35.61 -69.61
CA ILE A 702 -70.61 36.01 -68.39
C ILE A 702 -69.60 36.34 -67.30
N GLY A 703 -69.89 37.39 -66.56
CA GLY A 703 -69.08 37.86 -65.45
C GLY A 703 -69.87 37.70 -64.19
N VAL A 704 -69.23 37.06 -63.24
CA VAL A 704 -69.75 36.90 -61.91
C VAL A 704 -68.97 37.86 -61.04
N THR A 705 -69.67 38.63 -60.24
CA THR A 705 -69.08 39.53 -59.23
C THR A 705 -69.65 39.16 -57.87
N GLY A 706 -68.91 39.40 -56.79
CA GLY A 706 -69.33 39.02 -55.43
C GLY A 706 -69.39 37.51 -55.17
N ALA A 707 -68.81 36.71 -56.06
CA ALA A 707 -68.75 35.26 -56.03
C ALA A 707 -67.94 34.73 -54.84
N GLU A 708 -68.17 33.48 -54.43
CA GLU A 708 -67.26 32.77 -53.52
C GLU A 708 -66.06 32.20 -54.28
N VAL A 709 -64.93 31.97 -53.60
CA VAL A 709 -63.67 31.49 -54.22
C VAL A 709 -63.52 29.97 -54.02
N GLY A 710 -62.92 29.28 -55.00
CA GLY A 710 -62.90 27.82 -55.09
C GLY A 710 -64.23 27.21 -55.54
N ALA A 711 -65.33 27.94 -55.37
CA ALA A 711 -66.69 27.51 -55.54
C ALA A 711 -67.04 27.06 -56.97
N THR A 712 -67.32 25.77 -57.14
CA THR A 712 -67.90 25.19 -58.37
C THR A 712 -69.16 25.96 -58.78
N TYR A 713 -69.00 26.89 -59.71
CA TYR A 713 -70.10 27.56 -60.34
C TYR A 713 -70.79 26.63 -61.34
N TYR A 714 -72.07 26.88 -61.51
CA TYR A 714 -72.94 26.27 -62.50
C TYR A 714 -73.69 27.38 -63.18
N PHE A 715 -73.73 27.34 -64.50
CA PHE A 715 -74.45 28.32 -65.28
C PHE A 715 -75.20 27.59 -66.39
N THR A 716 -76.45 27.98 -66.57
CA THR A 716 -77.29 27.54 -67.69
C THR A 716 -77.70 28.79 -68.43
N ILE A 717 -77.18 28.96 -69.64
CA ILE A 717 -77.61 30.03 -70.53
C ILE A 717 -78.73 29.48 -71.39
N THR A 718 -79.95 29.94 -71.12
CA THR A 718 -81.11 29.68 -71.95
C THR A 718 -81.32 30.86 -72.89
N SER A 719 -82.05 30.67 -73.98
CA SER A 719 -82.62 31.77 -74.74
C SER A 719 -84.11 31.82 -74.50
N SER A 720 -84.67 33.03 -74.37
CA SER A 720 -86.13 33.24 -74.34
C SER A 720 -86.86 32.60 -75.53
N ASN A 721 -86.13 32.30 -76.62
CA ASN A 721 -86.63 31.81 -77.89
C ASN A 721 -86.27 30.33 -78.15
N GLY A 722 -85.58 29.66 -77.20
CA GLY A 722 -85.08 28.30 -77.37
C GLY A 722 -83.76 28.18 -78.15
N GLY A 723 -83.44 26.95 -78.55
CA GLY A 723 -82.09 26.53 -78.93
C GLY A 723 -81.53 25.55 -77.91
N GLU A 724 -80.29 25.09 -78.11
CA GLU A 724 -79.63 24.19 -77.16
C GLU A 724 -79.03 24.99 -76.01
N GLU A 725 -79.41 24.68 -74.77
CA GLU A 725 -78.99 25.44 -73.59
C GLU A 725 -77.51 25.25 -73.31
N ILE A 726 -76.74 26.35 -73.26
CA ILE A 726 -75.32 26.29 -72.90
C ILE A 726 -75.21 26.16 -71.39
N THR A 727 -75.19 24.91 -70.92
CA THR A 727 -74.84 24.55 -69.55
C THR A 727 -73.32 24.41 -69.40
N GLY A 728 -72.77 24.90 -68.30
CA GLY A 728 -71.40 24.59 -67.92
C GLY A 728 -71.15 24.75 -66.43
N SER A 729 -70.03 24.20 -65.95
CA SER A 729 -69.63 24.25 -64.54
C SER A 729 -68.13 24.08 -64.35
N ALA A 730 -67.53 24.88 -63.48
CA ALA A 730 -66.14 24.78 -63.04
C ALA A 730 -65.94 25.57 -61.73
N SER A 731 -64.80 25.49 -61.06
CA SER A 731 -64.53 26.31 -59.86
C SER A 731 -64.32 27.79 -60.16
N ALA A 732 -64.93 28.65 -59.34
CA ALA A 732 -64.77 30.10 -59.32
C ALA A 732 -63.44 30.45 -58.70
N THR A 733 -62.45 30.75 -59.52
CA THR A 733 -61.07 31.02 -59.06
C THR A 733 -60.86 32.41 -58.47
N ALA A 734 -61.89 33.25 -58.38
CA ALA A 734 -61.88 34.57 -57.74
C ALA A 734 -63.31 35.04 -57.41
N ARG A 735 -63.47 36.03 -56.50
CA ARG A 735 -64.80 36.62 -56.20
C ARG A 735 -65.40 37.39 -57.37
N ASN A 736 -64.57 37.97 -58.22
CA ASN A 736 -64.99 38.54 -59.49
C ASN A 736 -64.30 37.74 -60.59
N PHE A 737 -65.04 36.91 -61.33
CA PHE A 737 -64.47 36.02 -62.34
C PHE A 737 -65.28 36.01 -63.63
N THR A 738 -64.63 35.58 -64.71
CA THR A 738 -65.20 35.55 -66.06
C THR A 738 -65.32 34.12 -66.55
N ILE A 739 -66.50 33.73 -67.01
CA ILE A 739 -66.73 32.53 -67.80
C ILE A 739 -66.66 32.97 -69.26
N ALA A 740 -65.43 33.04 -69.79
CA ALA A 740 -65.15 33.49 -71.15
C ALA A 740 -65.40 32.37 -72.17
N SER A 741 -65.42 32.73 -73.45
CA SER A 741 -65.41 31.77 -74.57
C SER A 741 -66.55 30.77 -74.58
N LEU A 742 -67.73 31.27 -74.20
CA LEU A 742 -68.99 30.60 -74.40
C LEU A 742 -69.33 30.58 -75.89
N SER A 743 -69.47 29.39 -76.49
CA SER A 743 -69.97 29.27 -77.86
C SER A 743 -71.48 29.46 -77.88
N LEU A 744 -71.93 30.71 -77.88
CA LEU A 744 -73.35 31.08 -77.83
C LEU A 744 -74.04 30.94 -79.21
N ARG A 745 -73.56 30.04 -80.08
CA ARG A 745 -74.06 29.84 -81.44
C ARG A 745 -75.32 28.98 -81.53
N THR A 746 -75.43 27.96 -80.68
CA THR A 746 -76.57 27.01 -80.68
C THR A 746 -77.80 27.59 -79.98
N LEU A 747 -77.59 28.60 -79.13
CA LEU A 747 -78.62 29.44 -78.55
C LEU A 747 -79.14 30.42 -79.61
N MET A 748 -80.45 30.41 -79.84
CA MET A 748 -81.07 31.34 -80.78
C MET A 748 -81.02 32.77 -80.22
N ASP A 749 -80.81 33.75 -81.10
CA ASP A 749 -80.83 35.16 -80.70
C ASP A 749 -82.17 35.56 -80.07
N GLY A 750 -82.09 36.37 -79.02
CA GLY A 750 -83.21 36.73 -78.16
C GLY A 750 -82.69 37.44 -76.90
N THR A 751 -83.43 37.37 -75.80
CA THR A 751 -82.83 37.61 -74.49
C THR A 751 -82.19 36.30 -74.06
N LEU A 752 -80.86 36.21 -74.16
CA LEU A 752 -80.15 35.13 -73.48
C LEU A 752 -80.24 35.39 -71.99
N THR A 753 -80.78 34.45 -71.24
CA THR A 753 -80.83 34.50 -69.79
C THR A 753 -79.80 33.52 -69.26
N VAL A 754 -78.72 34.04 -68.68
CA VAL A 754 -77.86 33.22 -67.84
C VAL A 754 -78.54 33.07 -66.49
N THR A 755 -78.94 31.86 -66.15
CA THR A 755 -79.17 31.45 -64.78
C THR A 755 -77.85 30.96 -64.22
N PHE A 756 -77.37 31.60 -63.17
CA PHE A 756 -76.07 31.34 -62.56
C PHE A 756 -76.23 31.04 -61.08
N TYR A 757 -75.51 30.02 -60.61
CA TYR A 757 -75.29 29.81 -59.19
C TYR A 757 -73.89 29.30 -58.92
N GLN A 758 -73.49 29.38 -57.66
CA GLN A 758 -72.31 28.74 -57.13
C GLN A 758 -72.70 27.64 -56.16
N VAL A 759 -71.85 26.62 -56.14
CA VAL A 759 -71.70 25.67 -55.07
C VAL A 759 -70.29 25.89 -54.55
N ASP A 760 -70.09 26.25 -53.29
CA ASP A 760 -68.71 26.41 -52.78
C ASP A 760 -67.91 25.11 -52.86
N ALA A 761 -66.59 25.18 -52.62
CA ALA A 761 -65.77 23.98 -52.62
C ALA A 761 -66.08 23.03 -51.44
N ALA A 762 -66.95 23.44 -50.50
CA ALA A 762 -67.52 22.62 -49.44
C ALA A 762 -68.89 22.01 -49.81
N GLY A 763 -69.50 22.47 -50.90
CA GLY A 763 -70.75 21.97 -51.45
C GLY A 763 -72.01 22.76 -51.09
N ASN A 764 -71.99 23.98 -50.53
CA ASN A 764 -73.24 24.73 -50.29
C ASN A 764 -73.67 25.46 -51.57
N LYS A 765 -74.92 25.24 -52.00
CA LYS A 765 -75.48 25.94 -53.17
C LYS A 765 -75.96 27.33 -52.76
N GLY A 766 -75.26 28.35 -53.23
CA GLY A 766 -75.69 29.74 -53.21
C GLY A 766 -76.95 29.98 -54.05
N ARG A 767 -77.55 31.16 -53.87
CA ARG A 767 -78.82 31.52 -54.52
C ARG A 767 -78.64 31.73 -56.03
N GLU A 768 -79.49 31.08 -56.83
CA GLU A 768 -79.60 31.36 -58.27
C GLU A 768 -79.90 32.85 -58.54
N VAL A 769 -79.03 33.46 -59.35
CA VAL A 769 -79.18 34.82 -59.88
C VAL A 769 -79.21 34.77 -61.39
N THR A 770 -80.04 35.62 -61.98
CA THR A 770 -80.29 35.64 -63.42
C THR A 770 -79.91 36.99 -64.02
N ALA A 771 -79.21 37.01 -65.15
CA ALA A 771 -79.11 38.18 -65.99
C ALA A 771 -79.61 37.88 -67.40
N GLY A 772 -80.32 38.83 -68.01
CA GLY A 772 -80.70 38.81 -69.42
C GLY A 772 -79.81 39.74 -70.24
N VAL A 773 -79.48 39.42 -71.50
CA VAL A 773 -78.58 40.29 -72.29
C VAL A 773 -78.60 40.16 -73.81
N ARG A 774 -77.67 40.99 -74.37
CA ARG A 774 -76.80 40.76 -75.54
C ARG A 774 -75.08 40.56 -75.45
N LYS A 775 -73.99 40.54 -74.41
CA LYS A 775 -72.58 39.62 -74.02
C LYS A 775 -70.84 39.49 -73.38
N VAL A 776 -69.59 40.18 -72.90
CA VAL A 776 -67.97 39.72 -72.36
C VAL A 776 -66.61 40.34 -71.35
N THR A 777 -65.55 39.62 -70.61
CA THR A 777 -63.95 39.78 -70.01
C THR A 777 -63.06 40.19 -68.55
N ARG A 778 -61.68 39.81 -68.08
CA ARG A 778 -60.35 40.47 -67.22
C ARG A 778 -59.36 39.98 -65.82
N ASN A 779 -57.91 40.14 -65.44
CA ASN A 779 -56.94 40.02 -64.03
C ASN A 779 -55.16 40.02 -63.71
N VAL A 780 -54.34 40.19 -62.45
CA VAL A 780 -52.81 39.87 -61.72
C VAL A 780 -51.94 40.81 -60.55
N VAL A 781 -50.88 40.45 -59.58
CA VAL A 781 -49.69 41.22 -58.66
C VAL A 781 -48.76 40.63 -57.32
N GLU A 782 -47.51 41.14 -56.72
CA GLU A 782 -46.62 40.82 -55.34
C GLU A 782 -45.37 41.74 -54.52
N VAL A 783 -44.13 41.35 -53.84
CA VAL A 783 -42.91 42.10 -52.97
C VAL A 783 -41.70 41.46 -51.91
N LYS A 784 -40.35 41.91 -51.54
CA LYS A 784 -39.13 41.26 -50.63
C LYS A 784 -37.83 41.88 -49.74
N GLU A 785 -36.99 41.12 -48.85
CA GLU A 785 -35.39 40.99 -48.58
C GLU A 785 -34.34 41.33 -47.29
N ILE A 786 -33.44 40.48 -46.50
CA ILE A 786 -32.19 40.63 -45.44
C ILE A 786 -31.86 39.73 -44.03
N PRO A 787 -30.57 39.43 -43.44
CA PRO A 787 -30.14 38.85 -41.98
C PRO A 787 -28.61 38.67 -41.25
N ALA A 788 -28.25 38.61 -39.86
CA ALA A 788 -27.02 37.83 -39.10
C ALA A 788 -25.95 38.29 -37.85
N LEU A 789 -25.27 37.38 -36.97
CA LEU A 789 -23.86 37.25 -36.16
C LEU A 789 -23.38 37.36 -34.54
N THR A 790 -22.09 37.04 -33.98
CA THR A 790 -21.57 36.63 -32.49
C THR A 790 -20.03 36.82 -31.82
N VAL A 791 -19.58 36.52 -30.48
CA VAL A 791 -18.19 36.75 -29.63
C VAL A 791 -17.66 35.95 -28.23
N PRO A 792 -16.40 36.07 -27.52
CA PRO A 792 -15.63 35.21 -26.39
C PRO A 792 -14.79 35.72 -24.99
N PHE A 793 -13.88 34.95 -24.18
CA PHE A 793 -13.34 35.03 -22.65
C PHE A 793 -11.80 34.69 -22.03
N ARG A 794 -11.19 35.14 -20.80
CA ARG A 794 -9.75 35.70 -20.37
C ARG A 794 -9.06 36.47 -21.52
N THR A 795 -9.96 36.83 -22.39
CA THR A 795 -9.88 37.14 -23.81
C THR A 795 -10.87 38.28 -24.03
N THR A 796 -10.83 38.85 -25.22
CA THR A 796 -11.43 40.12 -25.60
C THR A 796 -12.52 39.95 -26.68
N TYR A 797 -12.99 41.04 -27.31
CA TYR A 797 -14.29 41.10 -27.99
C TYR A 797 -14.29 41.03 -29.55
N GLU A 798 -13.25 41.50 -30.23
CA GLU A 798 -13.34 42.10 -31.59
C GLU A 798 -13.60 41.18 -32.85
N SER A 799 -14.84 41.10 -33.43
CA SER A 799 -15.21 40.60 -34.83
C SER A 799 -16.71 40.76 -35.33
N LEU A 800 -17.03 40.81 -36.68
CA LEU A 800 -18.41 40.68 -37.31
C LEU A 800 -18.49 40.64 -38.91
N THR A 801 -19.52 40.02 -39.57
CA THR A 801 -19.87 39.99 -41.05
C THR A 801 -21.38 39.70 -41.42
N LEU A 802 -21.86 39.85 -42.71
CA LEU A 802 -23.31 39.74 -43.17
C LEU A 802 -23.59 39.30 -44.69
N PRO A 803 -24.83 38.86 -45.12
CA PRO A 803 -25.28 38.41 -46.50
C PRO A 803 -26.69 38.93 -47.06
N GLU A 804 -27.23 38.43 -48.22
CA GLU A 804 -28.47 38.93 -48.95
C GLU A 804 -29.16 37.98 -50.03
N GLN A 805 -30.44 38.19 -50.50
CA GLN A 805 -31.03 37.70 -51.82
C GLN A 805 -32.56 37.27 -51.92
N VAL A 806 -33.08 36.77 -53.08
CA VAL A 806 -34.50 36.28 -53.40
C VAL A 806 -34.99 36.53 -54.88
N GLU A 807 -36.23 36.15 -55.36
CA GLU A 807 -36.66 36.26 -56.83
C GLU A 807 -37.88 35.47 -57.50
N VAL A 808 -39.22 35.63 -57.25
CA VAL A 808 -40.38 35.06 -58.10
C VAL A 808 -41.85 35.60 -57.87
N THR A 809 -42.75 35.72 -58.91
CA THR A 809 -44.21 36.18 -58.86
C THR A 809 -44.94 36.45 -60.25
N TYR A 810 -46.06 37.26 -60.32
CA TYR A 810 -47.17 37.24 -61.36
C TYR A 810 -46.62 37.11 -62.79
N ALA A 811 -47.23 36.23 -63.59
CA ALA A 811 -46.47 35.47 -64.60
C ALA A 811 -45.98 36.25 -65.83
N ASN A 812 -46.60 37.37 -66.21
CA ASN A 812 -46.34 38.05 -67.49
C ASN A 812 -44.98 38.77 -67.52
N GLY A 813 -44.62 39.45 -66.44
CA GLY A 813 -43.38 40.22 -66.31
C GLY A 813 -43.09 40.72 -64.89
N GLU A 814 -43.90 40.32 -63.91
CA GLU A 814 -43.98 40.94 -62.57
C GLU A 814 -43.12 40.13 -61.56
N LYS A 815 -42.07 40.75 -60.99
CA LYS A 815 -40.85 40.12 -60.39
C LYS A 815 -41.11 39.09 -59.28
N GLU A 816 -41.42 39.55 -58.07
CA GLU A 816 -42.50 38.99 -57.24
C GLU A 816 -42.27 39.14 -55.69
N ASN A 817 -42.15 38.09 -54.82
CA ASN A 817 -41.57 38.31 -53.45
C ASN A 817 -41.54 37.34 -52.18
N LEU A 818 -41.22 37.89 -50.94
CA LEU A 818 -40.96 37.31 -49.56
C LEU A 818 -39.92 38.09 -48.61
N SER A 819 -40.03 38.20 -47.24
CA SER A 819 -39.40 39.28 -46.36
C SER A 819 -38.79 38.98 -44.90
N ILE A 820 -38.65 39.98 -43.95
CA ILE A 820 -37.45 40.66 -43.24
C ILE A 820 -36.62 40.23 -41.92
N ASN A 821 -35.31 40.66 -41.75
CA ASN A 821 -34.53 41.28 -40.58
C ASN A 821 -33.35 40.61 -39.71
N TRP A 822 -32.58 41.38 -38.86
CA TRP A 822 -31.25 41.08 -38.14
C TRP A 822 -31.15 41.16 -36.54
N GLU A 823 -29.95 40.91 -35.89
CA GLU A 823 -29.50 41.39 -34.51
C GLU A 823 -28.02 41.02 -34.02
N ARG A 824 -27.54 41.38 -32.77
CA ARG A 824 -26.12 41.48 -32.25
C ARG A 824 -25.85 41.23 -30.70
N GLY A 825 -24.61 41.43 -30.16
CA GLY A 825 -24.22 41.29 -28.68
C GLY A 825 -22.76 41.65 -28.20
N ASN A 826 -22.36 41.39 -26.91
CA ASN A 826 -21.16 41.95 -26.15
C ASN A 826 -20.63 41.19 -24.86
N TYR A 827 -19.41 41.48 -24.29
CA TYR A 827 -18.74 40.67 -23.18
C TYR A 827 -17.62 41.36 -22.25
N ASN A 828 -17.11 40.70 -21.16
CA ASN A 828 -15.90 40.97 -20.26
C ASN A 828 -15.25 39.63 -19.79
N GLY A 829 -13.92 39.53 -19.53
CA GLY A 829 -13.20 38.24 -19.43
C GLY A 829 -12.25 37.88 -18.25
N LEU A 830 -11.91 38.75 -17.28
CA LEU A 830 -11.07 38.32 -16.11
C LEU A 830 -11.85 37.58 -15.00
N VAL A 831 -13.15 37.37 -15.23
CA VAL A 831 -14.13 36.68 -14.39
C VAL A 831 -15.14 36.02 -15.34
N ALA A 832 -15.70 34.86 -15.00
CA ALA A 832 -16.59 34.10 -15.88
C ALA A 832 -17.98 34.77 -16.11
N GLY A 833 -18.56 34.66 -17.31
CA GLY A 833 -19.91 35.15 -17.67
C GLY A 833 -20.45 34.67 -19.04
N ALA A 834 -21.65 35.09 -19.45
CA ALA A 834 -22.29 34.72 -20.73
C ALA A 834 -23.29 35.79 -21.26
N TYR A 835 -23.61 35.76 -22.56
CA TYR A 835 -24.60 36.66 -23.21
C TYR A 835 -25.47 35.93 -24.27
N ASN A 836 -26.41 36.62 -24.94
CA ASN A 836 -27.13 36.17 -26.15
C ASN A 836 -27.62 37.38 -27.01
N LEU A 837 -28.20 37.11 -28.19
CA LEU A 837 -28.74 38.12 -29.13
C LEU A 837 -30.17 38.57 -28.79
N SER A 838 -30.68 39.60 -29.49
CA SER A 838 -32.09 40.05 -29.48
C SER A 838 -32.77 39.82 -30.86
N GLY A 839 -33.82 40.58 -31.22
CA GLY A 839 -34.30 40.71 -32.60
C GLY A 839 -34.97 42.07 -32.86
N GLU A 840 -34.78 42.66 -34.05
CA GLU A 840 -35.38 43.96 -34.44
C GLU A 840 -36.35 43.90 -35.64
N LEU A 841 -37.18 44.94 -35.78
CA LEU A 841 -38.06 45.24 -36.93
C LEU A 841 -39.09 44.18 -37.37
N VAL A 842 -39.87 44.58 -38.37
CA VAL A 842 -40.93 43.84 -39.09
C VAL A 842 -42.08 44.80 -39.43
N LEU A 843 -43.10 44.34 -40.17
CA LEU A 843 -44.16 45.24 -40.65
C LEU A 843 -43.90 45.80 -42.05
N LYS A 844 -43.34 45.01 -42.98
CA LYS A 844 -43.06 45.42 -44.37
C LYS A 844 -44.22 46.26 -44.98
N PRO A 845 -43.95 47.40 -45.64
CA PRO A 845 -45.00 48.36 -46.01
C PRO A 845 -45.65 48.11 -47.39
N ASN A 846 -46.72 48.88 -47.63
CA ASN A 846 -47.43 49.00 -48.92
C ASN A 846 -48.04 47.67 -49.42
N SER A 847 -48.00 47.36 -50.72
CA SER A 847 -48.75 46.25 -51.32
C SER A 847 -48.22 44.87 -50.91
N MET A 848 -49.07 44.07 -50.28
CA MET A 848 -48.91 42.62 -50.01
C MET A 848 -47.70 42.25 -49.13
N ASN A 849 -47.53 40.94 -48.86
CA ASN A 849 -46.43 40.27 -48.13
C ASN A 849 -46.12 40.74 -46.67
N THR A 850 -45.92 39.77 -45.75
CA THR A 850 -45.94 40.00 -44.28
C THR A 850 -44.96 39.07 -43.53
N ASP A 851 -44.25 39.55 -42.50
CA ASP A 851 -42.91 39.01 -42.19
C ASP A 851 -42.31 39.16 -40.78
N ASN A 852 -41.43 38.19 -40.40
CA ASN A 852 -40.35 38.36 -39.40
C ASN A 852 -39.28 37.24 -39.43
N ARG A 853 -38.19 37.38 -38.64
CA ARG A 853 -37.01 36.49 -38.49
C ARG A 853 -36.39 36.60 -37.08
N LYS A 854 -35.34 35.81 -36.74
CA LYS A 854 -34.49 35.89 -35.50
C LYS A 854 -33.78 34.56 -35.16
N ALA A 855 -32.89 34.57 -34.16
CA ALA A 855 -32.00 33.48 -33.70
C ALA A 855 -31.25 33.88 -32.40
N GLN A 856 -30.58 32.95 -31.69
CA GLN A 856 -29.71 33.22 -30.53
C GLN A 856 -28.50 32.24 -30.45
N ILE A 857 -27.53 32.56 -29.60
CA ILE A 857 -26.26 31.84 -29.31
C ILE A 857 -25.81 32.06 -27.84
N LYS A 858 -24.73 31.39 -27.39
CA LYS A 858 -24.15 31.48 -26.02
C LYS A 858 -22.60 31.35 -26.00
N VAL A 859 -21.97 31.34 -24.82
CA VAL A 859 -20.50 31.37 -24.56
C VAL A 859 -20.14 30.45 -23.36
N VAL A 860 -18.87 30.02 -23.23
CA VAL A 860 -18.31 29.16 -22.15
C VAL A 860 -17.05 29.77 -21.48
N VAL A 861 -16.55 29.17 -20.38
CA VAL A 861 -15.62 29.76 -19.39
C VAL A 861 -14.81 28.72 -18.57
N GLU A 862 -13.59 29.05 -18.11
CA GLU A 862 -12.56 28.12 -17.60
C GLU A 862 -11.80 28.58 -16.30
N PRO A 863 -11.03 27.70 -15.56
CA PRO A 863 -10.49 27.95 -14.19
C PRO A 863 -8.93 27.91 -14.02
N ASN A 864 -8.45 28.01 -12.75
CA ASN A 864 -7.02 27.98 -12.26
C ASN A 864 -6.59 26.60 -11.67
N GLN A 865 -5.28 26.28 -11.59
CA GLN A 865 -4.75 24.92 -11.26
C GLN A 865 -3.62 24.86 -10.18
N ALA A 866 -2.68 23.88 -10.24
CA ALA A 866 -1.74 23.48 -9.16
C ALA A 866 -0.50 22.60 -9.59
N PRO A 867 0.56 22.43 -8.74
CA PRO A 867 1.91 21.99 -9.15
C PRO A 867 2.10 20.50 -9.41
N THR A 868 3.18 20.14 -10.13
CA THR A 868 3.29 18.84 -10.82
C THR A 868 4.62 18.07 -10.74
N VAL A 869 5.80 18.71 -10.58
CA VAL A 869 7.12 18.02 -10.66
C VAL A 869 8.15 18.64 -9.71
N LEU A 870 9.05 17.83 -9.12
CA LEU A 870 10.15 18.24 -8.22
C LEU A 870 11.48 17.51 -8.58
N ASN A 871 12.62 18.21 -8.61
CA ASN A 871 13.93 17.66 -9.02
C ASN A 871 15.09 18.12 -8.11
N LEU A 872 16.23 17.40 -8.18
CA LEU A 872 17.55 17.73 -7.60
C LEU A 872 18.63 17.67 -8.69
N SER A 873 19.58 18.62 -8.71
CA SER A 873 20.51 18.81 -9.84
C SER A 873 21.70 17.83 -9.92
N ALA A 874 22.09 17.21 -8.81
CA ALA A 874 23.24 16.30 -8.73
C ALA A 874 23.14 15.40 -7.48
N ASP A 875 23.68 14.19 -7.59
CA ASP A 875 23.50 13.07 -6.65
C ASP A 875 24.83 12.42 -6.19
N THR A 876 25.97 13.01 -6.54
CA THR A 876 27.31 12.45 -6.29
C THR A 876 28.23 13.43 -5.54
N PHE A 877 29.07 12.92 -4.64
CA PHE A 877 30.07 13.74 -3.92
C PHE A 877 31.37 12.98 -3.60
N GLU A 878 32.46 13.72 -3.40
CA GLU A 878 33.80 13.14 -3.19
C GLU A 878 34.08 12.77 -1.71
N PRO A 879 34.89 11.73 -1.43
CA PRO A 879 35.14 11.24 -0.07
C PRO A 879 35.77 12.23 0.92
N ASP A 880 36.54 13.21 0.45
CA ASP A 880 37.19 14.24 1.27
C ASP A 880 36.49 15.61 1.19
N ALA A 881 35.29 15.66 0.61
CA ALA A 881 34.44 16.85 0.51
C ALA A 881 34.22 17.54 1.88
N LYS A 882 33.97 18.86 1.83
CA LYS A 882 33.91 19.72 3.03
C LYS A 882 32.48 20.11 3.41
N ASP A 883 32.31 20.51 4.66
CA ASP A 883 31.04 20.93 5.27
C ASP A 883 30.45 22.24 4.73
N ASN A 884 31.23 22.95 3.91
CA ASN A 884 30.83 24.16 3.18
C ASN A 884 30.65 23.93 1.66
N GLU A 885 30.77 22.70 1.18
CA GLU A 885 30.72 22.34 -0.24
C GLU A 885 29.30 21.96 -0.67
N ILE A 886 28.87 22.36 -1.87
CA ILE A 886 27.51 22.12 -2.38
C ILE A 886 27.48 20.78 -3.12
N ILE A 887 26.48 19.94 -2.83
CA ILE A 887 26.24 18.66 -3.52
C ILE A 887 25.31 18.86 -4.72
N GLY A 888 24.22 19.61 -4.56
CA GLY A 888 23.23 19.86 -5.62
C GLY A 888 22.13 20.83 -5.16
N ALA A 889 21.21 21.19 -6.06
CA ALA A 889 20.11 22.13 -5.79
C ALA A 889 18.75 21.73 -6.40
N PHE A 890 17.65 22.22 -5.82
CA PHE A 890 16.26 21.80 -6.13
C PHE A 890 15.48 22.75 -7.06
N SER A 891 14.50 22.20 -7.81
CA SER A 891 13.59 22.94 -8.72
C SER A 891 12.19 22.29 -8.87
N THR A 892 11.16 23.07 -9.24
CA THR A 892 9.72 22.65 -9.31
C THR A 892 9.04 23.11 -10.62
N THR A 893 7.86 22.56 -10.98
CA THR A 893 7.06 22.96 -12.18
C THR A 893 5.54 22.92 -11.95
N ASP A 894 4.81 23.88 -12.52
CA ASP A 894 3.37 24.13 -12.36
C ASP A 894 2.73 24.65 -13.69
N PRO A 895 1.40 24.54 -13.93
CA PRO A 895 0.74 24.98 -15.16
C PRO A 895 0.42 26.49 -15.28
N ASP A 896 0.24 27.22 -14.17
CA ASP A 896 -0.24 28.61 -14.15
C ASP A 896 0.44 29.56 -13.13
N ASP A 897 1.35 29.08 -12.27
CA ASP A 897 2.19 29.82 -11.31
C ASP A 897 3.70 29.46 -11.43
N ASP A 898 4.61 30.38 -11.02
CA ASP A 898 6.09 30.24 -11.24
C ASP A 898 6.95 30.03 -9.97
N ALA A 899 6.45 30.27 -8.75
CA ALA A 899 7.28 30.52 -7.55
C ALA A 899 7.11 29.51 -6.40
N HIS A 900 8.22 29.04 -5.79
CA HIS A 900 8.24 27.83 -4.94
C HIS A 900 9.22 27.89 -3.74
N SER A 901 9.07 26.98 -2.75
CA SER A 901 9.94 26.86 -1.54
C SER A 901 10.17 25.40 -1.10
N TYR A 902 11.25 25.07 -0.33
CA TYR A 902 11.74 23.70 -0.09
C TYR A 902 12.06 23.35 1.38
N GLU A 903 11.89 22.07 1.77
CA GLU A 903 12.10 21.56 3.15
C GLU A 903 12.54 20.07 3.16
N LEU A 904 13.44 19.66 4.08
CA LEU A 904 13.71 18.24 4.40
C LEU A 904 12.63 17.70 5.35
N VAL A 905 11.96 16.60 4.99
CA VAL A 905 10.84 16.04 5.77
C VAL A 905 11.13 14.60 6.23
N SER A 906 10.54 14.20 7.37
CA SER A 906 10.64 12.84 7.90
C SER A 906 9.63 11.88 7.25
N GLY A 907 10.01 10.60 7.16
CA GLY A 907 9.21 9.55 6.52
C GLY A 907 10.05 8.61 5.66
N GLU A 908 9.40 7.67 4.97
CA GLU A 908 10.09 6.69 4.12
C GLU A 908 11.03 7.38 3.11
N GLY A 909 12.33 7.10 3.24
CA GLY A 909 13.41 7.75 2.50
C GLY A 909 14.31 8.70 3.30
N ASP A 910 14.07 8.94 4.58
CA ASP A 910 14.82 9.91 5.40
C ASP A 910 16.10 9.39 6.09
N ALA A 911 16.50 8.14 5.83
CA ALA A 911 17.47 7.38 6.62
C ALA A 911 18.87 8.00 6.78
N ASN A 912 19.23 9.03 5.99
CA ASN A 912 20.46 9.80 6.15
C ASN A 912 20.27 11.32 6.20
N ASN A 913 19.03 11.82 6.40
CA ASN A 913 18.74 13.24 6.62
C ASN A 913 19.59 13.85 7.78
N ASP A 914 19.99 13.03 8.75
CA ASP A 914 20.87 13.43 9.87
C ASP A 914 22.24 13.96 9.40
N ARG A 915 22.76 13.47 8.27
CA ARG A 915 24.10 13.76 7.72
C ARG A 915 24.16 14.95 6.76
N PHE A 916 23.01 15.40 6.26
CA PHE A 916 22.92 16.49 5.27
C PHE A 916 22.07 17.66 5.78
N GLU A 917 22.12 18.81 5.10
CA GLU A 917 21.24 19.96 5.35
C GLU A 917 20.89 20.69 4.04
N ILE A 918 19.73 21.36 4.01
CA ILE A 918 19.31 22.24 2.92
C ILE A 918 19.45 23.70 3.35
N ARG A 919 19.99 24.54 2.46
CA ARG A 919 20.12 26.00 2.63
C ARG A 919 19.52 26.69 1.40
N GLY A 920 18.38 27.34 1.57
CA GLY A 920 17.62 27.90 0.43
C GLY A 920 17.06 26.77 -0.45
N ASN A 921 17.69 26.50 -1.59
CA ASN A 921 17.44 25.32 -2.41
C ASN A 921 18.69 24.46 -2.64
N GLU A 922 19.81 24.68 -1.91
CA GLU A 922 21.08 23.96 -2.06
C GLU A 922 21.28 22.92 -0.94
N LEU A 923 21.97 21.81 -1.24
CA LEU A 923 22.19 20.66 -0.35
C LEU A 923 23.68 20.50 0.04
N HIS A 924 23.96 20.25 1.32
CA HIS A 924 25.32 20.11 1.86
C HIS A 924 25.50 18.88 2.77
N LEU A 925 26.75 18.40 2.89
CA LEU A 925 27.18 17.38 3.87
C LEU A 925 27.63 18.05 5.20
N LYS A 926 27.40 17.39 6.35
CA LYS A 926 27.82 17.92 7.67
C LYS A 926 29.23 17.51 8.14
N SER A 927 29.76 16.36 7.70
CA SER A 927 31.13 15.91 8.05
C SER A 927 31.60 14.74 7.18
N ASN A 928 32.92 14.61 6.97
CA ASN A 928 33.55 13.53 6.20
C ASN A 928 34.21 12.42 7.05
N ARG A 929 34.09 12.46 8.39
CA ARG A 929 34.58 11.39 9.27
C ARG A 929 33.61 10.21 9.34
N GLY A 930 34.14 9.00 9.55
CA GLY A 930 33.31 7.80 9.72
C GLY A 930 32.49 7.40 8.48
N LEU A 931 32.91 7.83 7.29
CA LEU A 931 32.28 7.48 6.01
C LEU A 931 32.96 6.29 5.31
N SER A 932 34.04 5.74 5.89
CA SER A 932 34.73 4.54 5.40
C SER A 932 33.76 3.36 5.32
N GLY A 933 33.69 2.70 4.15
CA GLY A 933 32.81 1.56 3.90
C GLY A 933 31.37 1.93 3.50
N ILE A 934 31.00 3.21 3.55
CA ILE A 934 29.68 3.71 3.14
C ILE A 934 29.81 4.44 1.79
N THR A 935 29.02 4.02 0.81
CA THR A 935 29.07 4.52 -0.57
C THR A 935 27.75 5.11 -1.09
N SER A 936 26.64 4.99 -0.37
CA SER A 936 25.34 5.57 -0.77
C SER A 936 24.50 6.00 0.43
N PHE A 937 23.64 6.99 0.22
CA PHE A 937 22.81 7.66 1.24
C PHE A 937 21.42 8.02 0.67
N VAL A 938 20.38 8.22 1.50
CA VAL A 938 19.02 8.57 1.05
C VAL A 938 18.40 9.71 1.89
N ILE A 939 17.68 10.63 1.24
CA ILE A 939 17.03 11.83 1.82
C ILE A 939 15.64 12.13 1.22
N ARG A 940 14.79 12.94 1.89
CA ARG A 940 13.40 13.25 1.46
C ARG A 940 13.01 14.74 1.59
N VAL A 941 12.28 15.28 0.60
CA VAL A 941 12.07 16.74 0.38
C VAL A 941 10.62 17.09 -0.05
N ARG A 942 10.13 18.30 0.31
CA ARG A 942 8.84 18.90 -0.12
C ARG A 942 9.03 20.17 -0.98
N SER A 943 8.03 20.52 -1.82
CA SER A 943 7.86 21.82 -2.48
C SER A 943 6.41 22.37 -2.41
N THR A 944 6.18 23.68 -2.52
CA THR A 944 4.88 24.38 -2.33
C THR A 944 4.80 25.73 -3.08
N ASP A 945 3.62 26.10 -3.59
CA ASP A 945 3.33 27.29 -4.45
C ASP A 945 2.71 28.51 -3.69
N PRO A 946 2.37 29.64 -4.36
CA PRO A 946 1.75 30.82 -3.74
C PRO A 946 0.23 30.70 -3.50
N SER A 947 -0.44 29.82 -4.26
CA SER A 947 -1.87 29.50 -4.14
C SER A 947 -2.15 28.47 -3.02
N ASN A 948 -1.08 27.99 -2.37
CA ASN A 948 -1.00 27.08 -1.24
C ASN A 948 -1.21 25.58 -1.57
N ASN A 949 -0.84 25.13 -2.78
CA ASN A 949 -0.76 23.73 -3.20
C ASN A 949 0.69 23.18 -3.12
N SER A 950 0.90 21.84 -3.07
CA SER A 950 2.22 21.25 -2.71
C SER A 950 2.50 19.82 -3.24
N ILE A 951 3.78 19.42 -3.27
CA ILE A 951 4.28 18.10 -3.73
C ILE A 951 5.52 17.61 -2.92
N GLU A 952 5.80 16.29 -2.88
CA GLU A 952 6.94 15.67 -2.15
C GLU A 952 7.71 14.63 -2.98
N GLN A 953 9.01 14.43 -2.70
CA GLN A 953 9.85 13.39 -3.35
C GLN A 953 11.07 12.96 -2.50
N THR A 954 11.60 11.77 -2.79
CA THR A 954 12.80 11.16 -2.16
C THR A 954 13.96 11.08 -3.15
N PHE A 955 15.20 11.24 -2.68
CA PHE A 955 16.43 11.23 -3.49
C PHE A 955 17.53 10.35 -2.85
N THR A 956 18.36 9.73 -3.69
CA THR A 956 19.51 8.91 -3.29
C THR A 956 20.80 9.59 -3.73
N LEU A 957 21.84 9.52 -2.90
CA LEU A 957 23.17 10.09 -3.15
C LEU A 957 24.25 8.99 -3.14
N ILE A 958 25.38 9.24 -3.81
CA ILE A 958 26.51 8.30 -3.96
C ILE A 958 27.84 9.00 -3.65
N LYS A 959 28.74 8.31 -2.92
CA LYS A 959 30.10 8.78 -2.63
C LYS A 959 31.11 8.11 -3.56
N SER A 960 31.98 8.90 -4.20
CA SER A 960 33.00 8.43 -5.14
C SER A 960 34.10 7.54 -4.51
N ILE A 961 35.01 7.01 -5.34
CA ILE A 961 36.18 6.24 -4.90
C ILE A 961 37.41 7.17 -4.81
N TYR A 962 38.13 7.12 -3.68
CA TYR A 962 39.27 8.00 -3.44
C TYR A 962 40.53 7.58 -4.21
N HIS A 963 41.17 8.54 -4.89
CA HIS A 963 42.38 8.34 -5.67
C HIS A 963 43.40 9.49 -5.43
N PRO A 964 44.31 9.37 -4.46
CA PRO A 964 45.26 10.45 -4.14
C PRO A 964 46.43 10.52 -5.14
N GLU A 965 46.87 11.74 -5.44
CA GLU A 965 48.00 11.99 -6.35
C GLU A 965 49.38 11.68 -5.73
N THR A 966 49.45 11.40 -4.42
CA THR A 966 50.70 11.14 -3.68
C THR A 966 50.71 9.78 -2.99
N LYS A 967 51.92 9.24 -2.76
CA LYS A 967 52.09 7.95 -2.05
C LYS A 967 51.77 8.09 -0.56
N LEU A 968 51.08 7.08 -0.02
CA LEU A 968 50.66 6.99 1.38
C LEU A 968 51.71 7.52 2.37
N LYS A 969 51.31 8.54 3.12
CA LYS A 969 52.20 9.27 4.02
C LYS A 969 52.28 8.63 5.40
N ILE A 970 53.03 7.53 5.49
CA ILE A 970 53.17 6.72 6.70
C ILE A 970 53.96 7.48 7.78
N VAL A 971 53.38 7.61 8.98
CA VAL A 971 53.96 8.38 10.10
C VAL A 971 54.53 7.44 11.15
N ASN A 972 55.81 7.08 11.02
CA ASN A 972 56.52 6.27 12.01
C ASN A 972 56.86 7.11 13.25
N ALA A 973 56.02 7.05 14.28
CA ALA A 973 56.24 7.64 15.60
C ALA A 973 56.03 6.56 16.68
N PHE A 974 57.06 6.37 17.52
CA PHE A 974 57.03 5.51 18.70
C PHE A 974 58.01 6.10 19.72
N THR A 975 57.50 6.47 20.90
CA THR A 975 58.19 7.37 21.83
C THR A 975 58.49 6.64 23.15
N PRO A 976 59.78 6.57 23.60
CA PRO A 976 60.17 5.81 24.79
C PRO A 976 60.48 6.72 26.00
N ASP A 977 59.58 7.64 26.34
CA ASP A 977 59.76 8.69 27.37
C ASP A 977 58.99 8.46 28.69
N ASN A 978 58.53 7.22 28.89
CA ASN A 978 58.35 6.60 30.20
C ASN A 978 57.20 7.19 31.06
N ASP A 979 56.17 7.73 30.39
CA ASP A 979 54.88 8.15 30.96
C ASP A 979 53.89 6.97 31.14
N GLY A 980 54.08 5.89 30.39
CA GLY A 980 53.37 4.61 30.48
C GLY A 980 52.38 4.31 29.35
N VAL A 981 52.14 5.24 28.42
CA VAL A 981 51.15 5.06 27.33
C VAL A 981 51.79 5.35 25.97
N ASN A 982 52.47 4.34 25.42
CA ASN A 982 53.15 4.42 24.12
C ASN A 982 52.25 4.99 23.02
N ASP A 983 52.82 5.86 22.18
CA ASP A 983 52.18 6.42 21.00
C ASP A 983 51.71 5.36 19.98
N THR A 984 50.63 5.70 19.27
CA THR A 984 49.95 4.81 18.31
C THR A 984 50.27 5.19 16.87
N TRP A 985 50.97 4.31 16.16
CA TRP A 985 51.28 4.40 14.72
C TRP A 985 50.02 4.31 13.86
N THR A 986 49.80 5.32 13.03
CA THR A 986 48.59 5.51 12.21
C THR A 986 48.91 6.02 10.80
N VAL A 987 47.95 5.90 9.88
CA VAL A 987 48.04 6.48 8.52
C VAL A 987 46.72 7.22 8.19
N PRO A 988 46.55 8.48 8.62
CA PRO A 988 45.25 9.18 8.63
C PRO A 988 44.59 9.45 7.26
N GLU A 989 45.31 9.22 6.17
CA GLU A 989 44.84 9.30 4.78
C GLU A 989 43.91 8.12 4.41
N LEU A 990 43.97 7.02 5.16
CA LEU A 990 43.26 5.78 4.84
C LEU A 990 41.73 5.87 4.99
N ARG A 991 41.18 6.86 5.72
CA ARG A 991 39.74 6.94 6.03
C ARG A 991 38.82 7.32 4.88
N PHE A 992 39.39 7.86 3.81
CA PHE A 992 38.65 8.23 2.60
C PHE A 992 38.35 7.02 1.70
N TYR A 993 39.10 5.93 1.92
CA TYR A 993 38.87 4.62 1.31
C TYR A 993 37.74 3.86 2.02
N ASN A 994 37.35 2.73 1.43
CA ASN A 994 36.29 1.86 1.92
C ASN A 994 36.81 0.48 2.34
N ASP A 995 37.91 -0.01 1.75
CA ASP A 995 38.56 -1.27 2.14
C ASP A 995 40.09 -1.13 2.27
N VAL A 996 40.56 -1.20 3.53
CA VAL A 996 41.98 -1.21 3.91
C VAL A 996 42.30 -2.37 4.87
N ASP A 997 43.57 -2.74 4.91
CA ASP A 997 44.11 -3.79 5.78
C ASP A 997 45.52 -3.38 6.22
N ILE A 998 45.77 -3.32 7.54
CA ILE A 998 46.99 -2.79 8.15
C ILE A 998 47.55 -3.85 9.09
N GLN A 999 48.78 -4.32 8.83
CA GLN A 999 49.43 -5.39 9.61
C GLN A 999 50.87 -5.02 9.99
N VAL A 1000 51.32 -5.42 11.17
CA VAL A 1000 52.73 -5.26 11.61
C VAL A 1000 53.27 -6.56 12.22
N PHE A 1001 54.56 -6.81 12.05
CA PHE A 1001 55.27 -8.06 12.29
C PHE A 1001 56.65 -7.79 12.93
N ASP A 1002 57.28 -8.79 13.55
CA ASP A 1002 58.65 -8.71 14.07
C ASP A 1002 59.72 -9.06 13.01
N ARG A 1003 60.99 -9.12 13.44
CA ARG A 1003 62.13 -9.53 12.58
C ARG A 1003 62.17 -11.03 12.25
N ALA A 1004 61.45 -11.88 12.98
CA ALA A 1004 61.27 -13.29 12.64
C ALA A 1004 60.10 -13.52 11.66
N GLY A 1005 59.22 -12.53 11.49
CA GLY A 1005 58.03 -12.58 10.63
C GLY A 1005 56.74 -12.96 11.34
N ILE A 1006 56.71 -12.93 12.68
CA ILE A 1006 55.52 -13.16 13.51
C ILE A 1006 54.70 -11.86 13.57
N ARG A 1007 53.39 -11.95 13.37
CA ARG A 1007 52.49 -10.79 13.31
C ARG A 1007 52.10 -10.31 14.71
N LEU A 1008 52.23 -9.01 14.93
CA LEU A 1008 51.97 -8.29 16.19
C LEU A 1008 50.71 -7.40 16.15
N PHE A 1009 50.29 -6.98 14.95
CA PHE A 1009 49.11 -6.12 14.76
C PHE A 1009 48.34 -6.49 13.49
N HIS A 1010 47.02 -6.32 13.53
CA HIS A 1010 46.13 -6.33 12.37
C HIS A 1010 44.87 -5.50 12.65
N THR A 1011 44.53 -4.54 11.78
CA THR A 1011 43.19 -3.96 11.70
C THR A 1011 42.78 -3.71 10.24
N THR A 1012 41.48 -3.62 9.99
CA THR A 1012 40.88 -3.11 8.75
C THR A 1012 40.18 -1.77 8.94
N ASN A 1013 40.21 -1.18 10.14
CA ASN A 1013 39.71 0.16 10.41
C ASN A 1013 40.79 1.20 10.04
N PRO A 1014 40.56 2.10 9.07
CA PRO A 1014 41.56 3.08 8.64
C PRO A 1014 41.89 4.17 9.67
N GLU A 1015 41.02 4.40 10.67
CA GLU A 1015 41.26 5.38 11.74
C GLU A 1015 41.84 4.75 13.03
N GLU A 1016 42.16 3.45 13.00
CA GLU A 1016 42.81 2.71 14.09
C GLU A 1016 44.32 2.49 13.81
N GLY A 1017 45.11 2.19 14.84
CA GLY A 1017 46.57 2.08 14.73
C GLY A 1017 47.22 1.22 15.81
N TRP A 1018 48.54 1.07 15.73
CA TRP A 1018 49.33 0.15 16.58
C TRP A 1018 50.22 0.87 17.59
N ASP A 1019 50.22 0.42 18.85
CA ASP A 1019 50.94 1.01 19.99
C ASP A 1019 52.39 0.53 20.17
N GLY A 1020 52.91 -0.23 19.20
CA GLY A 1020 54.32 -0.67 19.17
C GLY A 1020 54.67 -1.73 20.22
N ARG A 1021 53.69 -2.23 20.98
CA ARG A 1021 53.91 -3.28 21.98
C ARG A 1021 54.20 -4.61 21.27
N GLY A 1022 55.27 -5.28 21.69
CA GLY A 1022 55.60 -6.62 21.25
C GLY A 1022 54.58 -7.65 21.77
N GLN A 1023 54.79 -8.92 21.44
CA GLN A 1023 53.92 -10.03 21.88
C GLN A 1023 53.88 -10.19 23.43
N ASN A 1024 54.86 -9.60 24.12
CA ASN A 1024 54.92 -9.39 25.58
C ASN A 1024 53.90 -8.38 26.14
N GLY A 1025 53.39 -7.47 25.30
CA GLY A 1025 52.88 -6.16 25.72
C GLY A 1025 53.98 -5.13 26.09
N GLN A 1026 55.25 -5.51 25.99
CA GLN A 1026 56.43 -4.67 26.26
C GLN A 1026 56.96 -4.08 24.95
N VAL A 1027 57.42 -2.84 24.97
CA VAL A 1027 58.12 -2.23 23.84
C VAL A 1027 59.58 -2.71 23.85
N GLN A 1028 59.94 -3.54 22.88
CA GLN A 1028 61.32 -3.99 22.71
C GLN A 1028 62.05 -3.15 21.67
N GLN A 1029 63.29 -2.76 21.96
CA GLN A 1029 64.17 -2.17 20.95
C GLN A 1029 64.47 -3.19 19.86
N GLY A 1030 64.15 -2.84 18.61
CA GLY A 1030 64.29 -3.75 17.48
C GLY A 1030 63.70 -3.16 16.20
N SER A 1031 63.85 -3.88 15.08
CA SER A 1031 63.05 -3.58 13.89
C SER A 1031 61.92 -4.57 13.74
N TYR A 1032 60.83 -4.03 13.20
CA TYR A 1032 59.55 -4.61 12.91
C TYR A 1032 59.27 -4.36 11.41
N LEU A 1033 58.38 -5.14 10.82
CA LEU A 1033 58.01 -5.04 9.41
C LEU A 1033 56.51 -4.76 9.33
N PHE A 1034 56.08 -3.78 8.56
CA PHE A 1034 54.65 -3.55 8.32
C PHE A 1034 54.24 -3.88 6.89
N ILE A 1035 52.96 -4.18 6.72
CA ILE A 1035 52.25 -4.34 5.46
C ILE A 1035 50.95 -3.56 5.58
N ILE A 1036 50.78 -2.54 4.74
CA ILE A 1036 49.50 -1.87 4.52
C ILE A 1036 49.01 -2.29 3.13
N GLN A 1037 47.75 -2.68 3.02
CA GLN A 1037 47.08 -3.00 1.77
C GLN A 1037 45.77 -2.21 1.67
N VAL A 1038 45.66 -1.34 0.66
CA VAL A 1038 44.43 -0.62 0.31
C VAL A 1038 43.83 -1.34 -0.89
N LYS A 1039 42.69 -2.00 -0.71
CA LYS A 1039 42.12 -2.88 -1.74
C LYS A 1039 41.48 -2.09 -2.87
N ASP A 1040 40.82 -0.98 -2.55
CA ASP A 1040 40.16 -0.07 -3.51
C ASP A 1040 41.07 0.37 -4.67
N ILE A 1041 42.37 0.58 -4.39
CA ILE A 1041 43.38 0.97 -5.39
C ILE A 1041 44.47 -0.10 -5.60
N ASN A 1042 44.27 -1.32 -5.09
CA ASN A 1042 45.22 -2.44 -5.16
C ASN A 1042 46.66 -2.12 -4.71
N LEU A 1043 46.81 -1.17 -3.78
CA LEU A 1043 48.12 -0.71 -3.29
C LEU A 1043 48.57 -1.56 -2.11
N VAL A 1044 49.74 -2.20 -2.21
CA VAL A 1044 50.38 -2.90 -1.09
C VAL A 1044 51.73 -2.25 -0.77
N GLN A 1045 51.81 -1.55 0.36
CA GLN A 1045 53.02 -0.89 0.82
C GLN A 1045 53.63 -1.63 2.02
N LYS A 1046 54.89 -2.06 1.88
CA LYS A 1046 55.62 -2.83 2.90
C LYS A 1046 56.88 -2.06 3.31
N GLY A 1047 57.22 -2.08 4.59
CA GLY A 1047 58.35 -1.29 5.11
C GLY A 1047 58.90 -1.80 6.43
N VAL A 1048 60.07 -1.28 6.79
CA VAL A 1048 60.74 -1.57 8.07
C VAL A 1048 60.48 -0.40 9.01
N LEU A 1049 60.01 -0.71 10.21
CA LEU A 1049 59.82 0.23 11.31
C LEU A 1049 60.81 -0.16 12.42
N THR A 1050 61.52 0.80 13.03
CA THR A 1050 62.54 0.48 14.04
C THR A 1050 62.27 1.25 15.32
N VAL A 1051 61.97 0.51 16.38
CA VAL A 1051 61.95 0.99 17.76
C VAL A 1051 63.40 1.11 18.22
N LEU A 1052 63.77 2.30 18.70
CA LEU A 1052 65.07 2.57 19.32
C LEU A 1052 64.87 2.72 20.84
N LYS A 1053 65.97 2.61 21.60
CA LYS A 1053 66.02 2.80 23.05
C LYS A 1053 66.71 4.12 23.37
#